data_AF-A0A7V5HZJ7-F1
#
_entry.id   AF-A0A7V5HZJ7-F1
#
_cell.length_a   1.000
_cell.length_b   1.000
_cell.length_c   1.000
_cell.angle_alpha   90.00
_cell.angle_beta   90.00
_cell.angle_gamma   90.00
#
_symmetry.space_group_name_H-M   'P 1'
#
loop_
_entity.id
_entity.type
_entity.pdbx_description
1 polymer ?
#
loop_
_entity_poly.entity_id
_entity_poly.type
_entity_poly.pdbx_seq_one_letter_code
_entity_poly.pdbx_strand_id
1 'polypeptide(L)'
;MDNKDRNYLCYLKEDISRVDPDIERIIKLETYRQQQKIILIPSESICPKPVLEALASPFTNLYAEGYPPRRMSEENDEKALLYIDYQLAHYRRYSDRRFYKGVEFADFVESLAQRRAAECFATDKVSADKIFVNVQPLSGASANNAVYAAFLKPGDTIMGMSLSCGGHLTHGSEFNRSGKYYNVISYEPDPENGKLNYEVIKNLALQHRPKIIIAGYSAYPWSVDWKKFKEIADSVGAILLADIAHVAGMVIAGVYPNPVGFADVITFTTHKTICGPRGACILTTDRKKAKLIDEAVFPGEQGGPHINKIAAMAVAFKIARSEEFKKLQKKIVENAKTLASSLKKKGLKLVYGGTDTHLLLVDLNAIRTKTDFPLKGEAAARILDLCDIVVNKNTIPGDRTAAEASGIRLGTPWVTQRGFEKKEMEKIADLIYEVLTNIYPFYYRGLRGDLFRGKIRLEIIQEVKKEVKKLIEEKEGKIEQSKSVFEIASFQKTSESKKSDVGILKVTGERAKPFLQEVLTCDISSLEPGRGISSFLLDGEGKLIEEVLVFRLHSDERGRDSFLIVTNLQNISKVKSWLEGLSDGYIIFDPQDIFAKIQGPVVVEDVTDNKENVLNQLKTSLKIDIKDLKGHFNLNNKTTNPDALSLYKEFPSYFDLSKPYFIGQRLFFQDNLPLKIKKEEFFFEKEEKEIKKSFLYEDHVKLGAKFTQFAGWEMPLYYTSITEEHKAVREAAGIFDVSHMGVIEVSGEGAVDFLDVATTNYVRWIKQGECQYSFLLDPDGNVIDDIMIYCLEKDKYMIICNAANQKKVLRWLEAVNSKKYLIDKSYPPREVKEVVKIRDLKDISAGKERKIDIALQGPASILILESIVEDKKLQEDIKRLKKNQFIEAKISGIKMIISRTGYTGEEFSYEFYLHPDDASFFWNLILEKGRKFNLKPCGLGARDSLRTEAGLPLHGHELAGK
;
A
#
# COMPACT_ATOMS: atom_id res chain seq x y z
N MET A 1 26.05 21.43 28.26
CA MET A 1 26.35 20.62 29.47
C MET A 1 26.83 19.28 28.97
N ASP A 2 28.02 18.86 29.39
CA ASP A 2 28.54 17.54 29.06
C ASP A 2 27.60 16.44 29.58
N ASN A 3 27.47 15.35 28.81
CA ASN A 3 26.57 14.23 29.07
C ASN A 3 26.82 13.50 30.41
N LYS A 4 27.89 13.86 31.14
CA LYS A 4 28.29 13.23 32.41
C LYS A 4 27.46 13.66 33.63
N ASP A 5 26.77 14.81 33.56
CA ASP A 5 25.94 15.33 34.67
C ASP A 5 24.43 15.25 34.42
N ARG A 6 24.00 14.65 33.30
CA ARG A 6 22.58 14.54 32.94
C ARG A 6 21.95 13.40 33.75
N ASN A 7 21.02 13.73 34.63
CA ASN A 7 20.23 12.74 35.36
C ASN A 7 18.78 12.70 34.84
N TYR A 8 18.03 11.68 35.23
CA TYR A 8 16.66 11.48 34.75
C TYR A 8 15.72 12.68 35.01
N LEU A 9 16.00 13.49 36.05
CA LEU A 9 15.17 14.65 36.40
C LEU A 9 15.21 15.75 35.32
N CYS A 10 16.23 15.77 34.46
CA CYS A 10 16.27 16.67 33.30
C CYS A 10 15.07 16.44 32.37
N TYR A 11 14.68 15.18 32.12
CA TYR A 11 13.56 14.86 31.21
C TYR A 11 12.20 15.34 31.70
N LEU A 12 12.05 15.64 33.00
CA LEU A 12 10.80 16.16 33.55
C LEU A 12 10.53 17.63 33.19
N LYS A 13 11.51 18.34 32.62
CA LYS A 13 11.45 19.79 32.38
C LYS A 13 11.91 20.21 30.98
N GLU A 14 12.39 19.28 30.17
CA GLU A 14 12.92 19.57 28.84
C GLU A 14 11.85 19.45 27.75
N ASP A 15 11.92 20.31 26.75
CA ASP A 15 11.09 20.21 25.55
C ASP A 15 11.53 19.04 24.68
N ILE A 16 10.58 18.47 23.92
CA ILE A 16 10.86 17.38 22.97
C ILE A 16 11.99 17.73 21.99
N SER A 17 12.13 18.99 21.58
CA SER A 17 13.21 19.44 20.69
C SER A 17 14.63 19.21 21.24
N ARG A 18 14.80 19.10 22.57
CA ARG A 18 16.08 18.80 23.23
C ARG A 18 16.27 17.31 23.55
N VAL A 19 15.18 16.57 23.65
CA VAL A 19 15.17 15.15 24.02
C VAL A 19 15.16 14.26 22.78
N ASP A 20 14.28 14.58 21.83
CA ASP A 20 14.03 13.85 20.58
C ASP A 20 13.73 14.85 19.43
N PRO A 21 14.76 15.46 18.84
CA PRO A 21 14.60 16.38 17.72
C PRO A 21 14.03 15.71 16.45
N ASP A 22 14.12 14.38 16.33
CA ASP A 22 13.57 13.64 15.20
C ASP A 22 12.04 13.59 15.26
N ILE A 23 11.46 13.30 16.43
CA ILE A 23 10.00 13.35 16.60
C ILE A 23 9.47 14.77 16.46
N GLU A 24 10.17 15.78 16.99
CA GLU A 24 9.82 17.19 16.79
C GLU A 24 9.75 17.54 15.29
N ARG A 25 10.72 17.05 14.50
CA ARG A 25 10.72 17.22 13.04
C ARG A 25 9.52 16.55 12.39
N ILE A 26 9.16 15.33 12.79
CA ILE A 26 8.01 14.60 12.24
C ILE A 26 6.69 15.31 12.58
N ILE A 27 6.54 15.83 13.81
CA ILE A 27 5.36 16.62 14.21
C ILE A 27 5.22 17.86 13.33
N LYS A 28 6.33 18.57 13.06
CA LYS A 28 6.34 19.72 12.15
C LYS A 28 5.98 19.35 10.72
N LEU A 29 6.49 18.23 10.19
CA LEU A 29 6.13 17.73 8.87
C LEU A 29 4.63 17.43 8.74
N GLU A 30 4.04 16.76 9.73
CA GLU A 30 2.60 16.47 9.71
C GLU A 30 1.76 17.73 9.86
N THR A 31 2.18 18.67 10.73
CA THR A 31 1.53 19.98 10.87
C THR A 31 1.53 20.73 9.53
N TYR A 32 2.68 20.74 8.84
CA TYR A 32 2.81 21.35 7.53
C TYR A 32 1.92 20.66 6.48
N ARG A 33 1.92 19.32 6.44
CA ARG A 33 1.05 18.55 5.53
C ARG A 33 -0.42 18.91 5.72
N GLN A 34 -0.89 19.01 6.95
CA GLN A 34 -2.27 19.37 7.28
C GLN A 34 -2.65 20.78 6.83
N GLN A 35 -1.71 21.73 6.90
CA GLN A 35 -1.92 23.11 6.46
C GLN A 35 -1.93 23.23 4.93
N GLN A 36 -1.10 22.46 4.21
CA GLN A 36 -0.97 22.58 2.76
C GLN A 36 -2.04 21.81 1.95
N LYS A 37 -2.84 20.95 2.58
CA LYS A 37 -3.78 20.08 1.85
C LYS A 37 -5.25 20.39 2.13
N ILE A 38 -6.11 20.15 1.15
CA ILE A 38 -7.57 20.12 1.33
C ILE A 38 -7.95 18.72 1.77
N ILE A 39 -8.27 18.55 3.06
CA ILE A 39 -8.63 17.25 3.63
C ILE A 39 -10.15 17.08 3.63
N LEU A 40 -10.64 16.07 2.91
CA LEU A 40 -12.05 15.74 2.75
C LEU A 40 -12.39 14.37 3.36
N ILE A 41 -11.59 13.87 4.30
CA ILE A 41 -11.92 12.64 5.03
C ILE A 41 -13.05 12.96 6.04
N PRO A 42 -14.25 12.37 5.92
CA PRO A 42 -15.42 12.76 6.75
C PRO A 42 -15.30 12.37 8.23
N SER A 43 -14.32 11.54 8.58
CA SER A 43 -14.01 11.14 9.96
C SER A 43 -12.89 11.96 10.58
N GLU A 44 -12.32 12.92 9.86
CA GLU A 44 -11.25 13.79 10.35
C GLU A 44 -11.79 15.19 10.65
N SER A 45 -11.23 15.79 11.68
CA SER A 45 -11.50 17.15 12.12
C SER A 45 -10.25 17.70 12.83
N ILE A 46 -10.20 19.01 13.01
CA ILE A 46 -9.15 19.70 13.75
C ILE A 46 -9.56 19.75 15.22
N CYS A 47 -8.73 19.18 16.10
CA CYS A 47 -8.94 19.25 17.55
C CYS A 47 -8.57 20.66 18.07
N PRO A 48 -9.47 21.39 18.76
CA PRO A 48 -9.18 22.71 19.30
C PRO A 48 -8.00 22.71 20.27
N LYS A 49 -7.20 23.78 20.25
CA LYS A 49 -6.03 23.95 21.13
C LYS A 49 -6.34 23.75 22.63
N PRO A 50 -7.43 24.31 23.21
CA PRO A 50 -7.75 24.06 24.63
C PRO A 50 -8.03 22.59 24.95
N VAL A 51 -8.50 21.81 23.97
CA VAL A 51 -8.71 20.36 24.13
C VAL A 51 -7.37 19.62 24.15
N LEU A 52 -6.41 20.03 23.30
CA LEU A 52 -5.05 19.49 23.28
C LEU A 52 -4.28 19.82 24.57
N GLU A 53 -4.45 21.02 25.12
CA GLU A 53 -3.87 21.43 26.40
C GLU A 53 -4.36 20.52 27.55
N ALA A 54 -5.66 20.23 27.60
CA ALA A 54 -6.22 19.29 28.57
C ALA A 54 -5.72 17.85 28.35
N LEU A 55 -5.53 17.43 27.09
CA LEU A 55 -5.02 16.10 26.74
C LEU A 55 -3.57 15.89 27.19
N ALA A 56 -2.73 16.93 27.13
CA ALA A 56 -1.34 16.92 27.55
C ALA A 56 -1.12 17.21 29.05
N SER A 57 -2.19 17.24 29.85
CA SER A 57 -2.14 17.60 31.27
C SER A 57 -1.60 16.47 32.18
N PRO A 58 -1.24 16.76 33.44
CA PRO A 58 -0.77 15.77 34.41
C PRO A 58 -1.73 14.62 34.71
N PHE A 59 -3.00 14.72 34.29
CA PHE A 59 -3.98 13.64 34.40
C PHE A 59 -3.54 12.35 33.68
N THR A 60 -2.56 12.40 32.78
CA THR A 60 -1.99 11.22 32.12
C THR A 60 -1.25 10.30 33.09
N ASN A 61 -0.87 10.79 34.28
CA ASN A 61 -0.10 10.04 35.27
C ASN A 61 -1.00 9.29 36.27
N LEU A 62 -2.31 9.51 36.24
CA LEU A 62 -3.23 8.92 37.22
C LEU A 62 -3.69 7.52 36.81
N TYR A 63 -3.73 6.61 37.78
CA TYR A 63 -4.37 5.31 37.65
C TYR A 63 -5.65 5.31 38.50
N ALA A 64 -6.81 5.44 37.85
CA ALA A 64 -8.09 5.72 38.53
C ALA A 64 -9.16 4.66 38.20
N GLU A 65 -8.85 3.37 38.36
CA GLU A 65 -9.80 2.29 38.13
C GLU A 65 -11.08 2.41 38.98
N GLY A 66 -12.22 2.05 38.40
CA GLY A 66 -13.55 2.27 38.96
C GLY A 66 -14.21 3.53 38.42
N TYR A 67 -15.17 4.06 39.18
CA TYR A 67 -16.04 5.16 38.77
C TYR A 67 -16.20 6.20 39.90
N PRO A 68 -16.58 7.45 39.59
CA PRO A 68 -16.94 8.43 40.60
C PRO A 68 -18.07 7.94 41.53
N PRO A 69 -18.18 8.50 42.75
CA PRO A 69 -19.30 8.25 43.63
C PRO A 69 -20.61 8.72 42.97
N ARG A 70 -21.70 7.97 43.20
CA ARG A 70 -23.01 8.25 42.60
C ARG A 70 -23.50 9.69 42.83
N ARG A 71 -23.24 10.24 44.02
CA ARG A 71 -23.57 11.62 44.36
C ARG A 71 -22.94 12.63 43.41
N MET A 72 -21.72 12.37 42.90
CA MET A 72 -21.07 13.24 41.91
C MET A 72 -21.51 12.90 40.50
N SER A 73 -21.51 11.62 40.09
CA SER A 73 -21.87 11.24 38.71
C SER A 73 -23.34 11.59 38.34
N GLU A 74 -24.20 11.80 39.34
CA GLU A 74 -25.61 12.18 39.18
C GLU A 74 -25.93 13.60 39.65
N GLU A 75 -24.91 14.38 40.02
CA GLU A 75 -25.12 15.78 40.35
C GLU A 75 -25.48 16.56 39.09
N ASN A 76 -26.56 17.33 39.16
CA ASN A 76 -27.13 18.03 38.02
C ASN A 76 -26.67 19.48 37.93
N ASP A 77 -26.08 20.03 39.00
CA ASP A 77 -25.49 21.36 39.00
C ASP A 77 -23.97 21.31 38.84
N GLU A 78 -23.47 21.82 37.71
CA GLU A 78 -22.03 21.96 37.45
C GLU A 78 -21.33 22.80 38.53
N LYS A 79 -22.00 23.79 39.15
CA LYS A 79 -21.41 24.57 40.25
C LYS A 79 -21.27 23.75 41.52
N ALA A 80 -22.26 22.92 41.86
CA ALA A 80 -22.18 22.01 42.99
C ALA A 80 -21.09 20.94 42.80
N LEU A 81 -20.96 20.41 41.57
CA LEU A 81 -19.85 19.53 41.19
C LEU A 81 -18.48 20.19 41.38
N LEU A 82 -18.37 21.46 41.02
CA LEU A 82 -17.13 22.23 41.09
C LEU A 82 -16.95 22.96 42.44
N TYR A 83 -17.78 22.67 43.44
CA TYR A 83 -17.51 23.10 44.82
C TYR A 83 -16.43 22.20 45.43
N ILE A 84 -15.19 22.38 44.95
CA ILE A 84 -14.04 21.50 45.21
C ILE A 84 -13.85 21.25 46.71
N ASP A 85 -13.87 22.28 47.54
CA ASP A 85 -13.64 22.12 48.98
C ASP A 85 -14.67 21.22 49.66
N TYR A 86 -15.95 21.36 49.33
CA TYR A 86 -17.02 20.51 49.86
C TYR A 86 -16.86 19.06 49.40
N GLN A 87 -16.58 18.86 48.11
CA GLN A 87 -16.41 17.53 47.52
C GLN A 87 -15.16 16.83 48.11
N LEU A 88 -14.06 17.55 48.30
CA LEU A 88 -12.85 17.05 48.94
C LEU A 88 -13.06 16.74 50.43
N ALA A 89 -13.81 17.57 51.16
CA ALA A 89 -14.16 17.28 52.55
C ALA A 89 -14.96 15.97 52.67
N HIS A 90 -15.91 15.76 51.75
CA HIS A 90 -16.67 14.52 51.68
C HIS A 90 -15.79 13.32 51.30
N TYR A 91 -14.92 13.45 50.30
CA TYR A 91 -13.97 12.40 49.91
C TYR A 91 -13.01 12.03 51.06
N ARG A 92 -12.45 13.00 51.78
CA ARG A 92 -11.58 12.73 52.95
C ARG A 92 -12.30 11.95 54.05
N ARG A 93 -13.60 12.18 54.21
CA ARG A 93 -14.41 11.51 55.25
C ARG A 93 -14.88 10.12 54.83
N TYR A 94 -15.31 9.95 53.59
CA TYR A 94 -16.05 8.76 53.14
C TYR A 94 -15.37 7.99 51.99
N SER A 95 -14.25 8.49 51.48
CA SER A 95 -13.56 7.99 50.28
C SER A 95 -14.46 7.98 49.03
N ASP A 96 -14.11 7.16 48.04
CA ASP A 96 -14.80 6.99 46.76
C ASP A 96 -14.92 5.50 46.36
N ARG A 97 -15.47 5.25 45.16
CA ARG A 97 -15.62 3.91 44.56
C ARG A 97 -14.40 3.48 43.72
N ARG A 98 -13.31 4.25 43.72
CA ARG A 98 -12.10 3.92 42.97
C ARG A 98 -11.30 2.84 43.70
N PHE A 99 -10.61 2.00 42.94
CA PHE A 99 -9.71 0.96 43.47
C PHE A 99 -8.43 1.56 44.04
N TYR A 100 -7.94 2.64 43.45
CA TYR A 100 -6.76 3.38 43.88
C TYR A 100 -7.18 4.69 44.56
N LYS A 101 -6.41 5.15 45.55
CA LYS A 101 -6.64 6.39 46.29
C LYS A 101 -5.60 7.46 45.92
N GLY A 102 -5.86 8.71 46.27
CA GLY A 102 -5.05 9.87 45.83
C GLY A 102 -5.38 10.35 44.41
N VAL A 103 -6.59 9.99 43.93
CA VAL A 103 -7.09 10.32 42.59
C VAL A 103 -8.36 11.17 42.66
N GLU A 104 -8.59 11.88 43.76
CA GLU A 104 -9.80 12.67 44.01
C GLU A 104 -10.18 13.59 42.84
N PHE A 105 -9.20 14.21 42.17
CA PHE A 105 -9.45 15.10 41.04
C PHE A 105 -9.94 14.37 39.77
N ALA A 106 -9.70 13.07 39.64
CA ALA A 106 -10.24 12.26 38.55
C ALA A 106 -11.77 12.18 38.63
N ASP A 107 -12.35 12.13 39.84
CA ASP A 107 -13.81 12.09 40.02
C ASP A 107 -14.49 13.37 39.55
N PHE A 108 -13.87 14.53 39.76
CA PHE A 108 -14.37 15.79 39.24
C PHE A 108 -14.33 15.82 37.71
N VAL A 109 -13.19 15.47 37.13
CA VAL A 109 -13.00 15.46 35.67
C VAL A 109 -14.00 14.53 35.00
N GLU A 110 -14.16 13.31 35.52
CA GLU A 110 -15.05 12.32 34.94
C GLU A 110 -16.52 12.71 35.12
N SER A 111 -16.93 13.11 36.33
CA SER A 111 -18.32 13.56 36.57
C SER A 111 -18.67 14.78 35.74
N LEU A 112 -17.73 15.72 35.58
CA LEU A 112 -17.91 16.91 34.74
C LEU A 112 -18.05 16.55 33.26
N ALA A 113 -17.24 15.61 32.76
CA ALA A 113 -17.36 15.12 31.39
C ALA A 113 -18.71 14.42 31.16
N GLN A 114 -19.14 13.56 32.09
CA GLN A 114 -20.44 12.88 32.05
C GLN A 114 -21.59 13.88 32.02
N ARG A 115 -21.56 14.87 32.93
CA ARG A 115 -22.58 15.92 33.03
C ARG A 115 -22.70 16.74 31.75
N ARG A 116 -21.56 17.23 31.24
CA ARG A 116 -21.54 18.03 30.00
C ARG A 116 -21.97 17.22 28.78
N ALA A 117 -21.60 15.94 28.71
CA ALA A 117 -22.09 15.04 27.67
C ALA A 117 -23.62 14.85 27.75
N ALA A 118 -24.17 14.60 28.95
CA ALA A 118 -25.62 14.49 29.13
C ALA A 118 -26.34 15.77 28.67
N GLU A 119 -25.80 16.95 28.99
CA GLU A 119 -26.34 18.25 28.57
C GLU A 119 -26.25 18.48 27.06
N CYS A 120 -25.21 17.98 26.40
CA CYS A 120 -25.08 18.04 24.95
C CYS A 120 -26.20 17.30 24.20
N PHE A 121 -26.73 16.21 24.78
CA PHE A 121 -27.71 15.34 24.11
C PHE A 121 -29.13 15.45 24.69
N ALA A 122 -29.33 16.25 25.73
CA ALA A 122 -30.65 16.50 26.29
C ALA A 122 -31.62 17.04 25.23
N THR A 123 -32.89 16.71 25.40
CA THR A 123 -34.00 17.14 24.54
C THR A 123 -35.12 17.71 25.40
N ASP A 124 -36.10 18.36 24.78
CA ASP A 124 -37.29 18.86 25.48
C ASP A 124 -38.06 17.73 26.21
N LYS A 125 -37.89 16.47 25.78
CA LYS A 125 -38.57 15.30 26.36
C LYS A 125 -37.73 14.55 27.38
N VAL A 126 -36.41 14.59 27.24
CA VAL A 126 -35.46 13.87 28.09
C VAL A 126 -34.41 14.86 28.58
N SER A 127 -34.56 15.27 29.82
CA SER A 127 -33.63 16.15 30.52
C SER A 127 -32.32 15.43 30.83
N ALA A 128 -31.24 16.19 30.96
CA ALA A 128 -29.89 15.65 31.13
C ALA A 128 -29.71 14.79 32.40
N ASP A 129 -30.48 15.03 33.47
CA ASP A 129 -30.51 14.20 34.69
C ASP A 129 -30.99 12.75 34.44
N LYS A 130 -31.66 12.50 33.31
CA LYS A 130 -32.12 11.18 32.88
C LYS A 130 -31.20 10.51 31.87
N ILE A 131 -30.04 11.09 31.58
CA ILE A 131 -29.07 10.57 30.61
C ILE A 131 -27.83 10.11 31.36
N PHE A 132 -27.62 8.80 31.41
CA PHE A 132 -26.44 8.20 32.01
C PHE A 132 -25.35 8.04 30.97
N VAL A 133 -24.14 8.50 31.29
CA VAL A 133 -23.01 8.55 30.35
C VAL A 133 -21.82 7.78 30.92
N ASN A 134 -21.28 6.85 30.15
CA ASN A 134 -19.95 6.31 30.38
C ASN A 134 -18.96 6.96 29.39
N VAL A 135 -17.94 7.63 29.91
CA VAL A 135 -16.93 8.40 29.14
C VAL A 135 -15.57 7.70 29.05
N GLN A 136 -15.44 6.50 29.61
CA GLN A 136 -14.18 5.77 29.67
C GLN A 136 -13.79 4.98 28.40
N PRO A 137 -14.67 4.64 27.44
CA PRO A 137 -14.27 3.88 26.26
C PRO A 137 -13.12 4.53 25.47
N LEU A 138 -12.06 3.75 25.24
CA LEU A 138 -10.86 4.18 24.54
C LEU A 138 -11.13 4.55 23.07
N SER A 139 -12.13 3.95 22.42
CA SER A 139 -12.50 4.28 21.04
C SER A 139 -13.93 3.82 20.73
N GLY A 140 -14.44 4.15 19.55
CA GLY A 140 -15.77 3.70 19.13
C GLY A 140 -15.89 2.17 19.07
N ALA A 141 -14.81 1.48 18.70
CA ALA A 141 -14.82 0.02 18.67
C ALA A 141 -14.89 -0.61 20.06
N SER A 142 -14.14 -0.06 21.03
CA SER A 142 -14.25 -0.54 22.42
C SER A 142 -15.60 -0.19 23.04
N ALA A 143 -16.19 0.95 22.67
CA ALA A 143 -17.54 1.30 23.10
C ALA A 143 -18.59 0.29 22.60
N ASN A 144 -18.60 -0.04 21.30
CA ASN A 144 -19.55 -1.02 20.76
C ASN A 144 -19.30 -2.43 21.33
N ASN A 145 -18.04 -2.83 21.52
CA ASN A 145 -17.72 -4.11 22.15
C ASN A 145 -18.24 -4.19 23.59
N ALA A 146 -18.10 -3.13 24.39
CA ALA A 146 -18.64 -3.09 25.74
C ALA A 146 -20.18 -3.20 25.74
N VAL A 147 -20.87 -2.60 24.76
CA VAL A 147 -22.32 -2.80 24.58
C VAL A 147 -22.62 -4.26 24.27
N TYR A 148 -21.87 -4.90 23.37
CA TYR A 148 -22.09 -6.32 23.07
C TYR A 148 -21.81 -7.20 24.28
N ALA A 149 -20.72 -6.97 25.02
CA ALA A 149 -20.40 -7.71 26.24
C ALA A 149 -21.46 -7.53 27.34
N ALA A 150 -22.09 -6.35 27.43
CA ALA A 150 -23.15 -6.07 28.39
C ALA A 150 -24.46 -6.82 28.12
N PHE A 151 -24.77 -7.09 26.84
CA PHE A 151 -26.12 -7.52 26.44
C PHE A 151 -26.20 -8.81 25.62
N LEU A 152 -25.07 -9.33 25.13
CA LEU A 152 -25.02 -10.50 24.25
C LEU A 152 -24.17 -11.63 24.81
N LYS A 153 -24.44 -12.83 24.32
CA LYS A 153 -23.57 -14.01 24.42
C LYS A 153 -23.10 -14.41 23.01
N PRO A 154 -21.93 -15.05 22.87
CA PRO A 154 -21.53 -15.62 21.58
C PRO A 154 -22.63 -16.53 21.01
N GLY A 155 -22.91 -16.38 19.71
CA GLY A 155 -23.99 -17.04 19.00
C GLY A 155 -25.31 -16.25 18.94
N ASP A 156 -25.50 -15.22 19.77
CA ASP A 156 -26.67 -14.34 19.65
C ASP A 156 -26.69 -13.63 18.30
N THR A 157 -27.89 -13.24 17.85
CA THR A 157 -28.07 -12.57 16.55
C THR A 157 -28.04 -11.05 16.70
N ILE A 158 -27.25 -10.39 15.86
CA ILE A 158 -27.24 -8.93 15.69
C ILE A 158 -27.67 -8.56 14.28
N MET A 159 -28.27 -7.39 14.13
CA MET A 159 -28.66 -6.86 12.83
C MET A 159 -28.10 -5.44 12.63
N GLY A 160 -27.40 -5.20 11.52
CA GLY A 160 -26.76 -3.92 11.20
C GLY A 160 -26.69 -3.67 9.69
N MET A 161 -26.22 -2.50 9.28
CA MET A 161 -26.03 -2.21 7.86
C MET A 161 -24.81 -2.98 7.32
N SER A 162 -24.90 -3.52 6.10
CA SER A 162 -23.77 -4.18 5.46
C SER A 162 -22.57 -3.22 5.31
N LEU A 163 -21.35 -3.76 5.43
CA LEU A 163 -20.11 -2.96 5.36
C LEU A 163 -19.94 -2.32 3.97
N SER A 164 -20.25 -3.06 2.90
CA SER A 164 -20.19 -2.60 1.51
C SER A 164 -21.12 -1.42 1.24
N CYS A 165 -22.24 -1.34 1.94
CA CYS A 165 -23.24 -0.28 1.79
C CYS A 165 -23.08 0.86 2.83
N GLY A 166 -22.00 0.87 3.62
CA GLY A 166 -21.66 1.99 4.49
C GLY A 166 -21.86 1.77 5.99
N GLY A 167 -22.14 0.53 6.41
CA GLY A 167 -21.98 0.09 7.79
C GLY A 167 -20.54 0.23 8.30
N HIS A 168 -20.31 -0.02 9.59
CA HIS A 168 -18.98 -0.01 10.18
C HIS A 168 -18.50 -1.43 10.49
N LEU A 169 -17.18 -1.65 10.55
CA LEU A 169 -16.58 -2.95 10.86
C LEU A 169 -17.15 -3.58 12.14
N THR A 170 -17.45 -2.77 13.15
CA THR A 170 -17.95 -3.25 14.44
C THR A 170 -19.42 -3.65 14.41
N HIS A 171 -20.15 -3.47 13.30
CA HIS A 171 -21.58 -3.77 13.18
C HIS A 171 -21.87 -5.17 12.63
N GLY A 172 -20.89 -6.09 12.67
CA GLY A 172 -21.03 -7.47 12.23
C GLY A 172 -20.13 -7.88 11.07
N SER A 173 -19.05 -7.14 10.78
CA SER A 173 -18.10 -7.59 9.76
C SER A 173 -17.38 -8.86 10.20
N GLU A 174 -17.22 -9.83 9.28
CA GLU A 174 -16.47 -11.08 9.49
C GLU A 174 -15.02 -10.86 9.94
N PHE A 175 -14.44 -9.69 9.63
CA PHE A 175 -13.09 -9.32 10.04
C PHE A 175 -13.01 -8.81 11.48
N ASN A 176 -14.15 -8.47 12.11
CA ASN A 176 -14.26 -7.95 13.47
C ASN A 176 -14.77 -9.00 14.46
N ARG A 177 -14.55 -8.79 15.76
CA ARG A 177 -15.13 -9.64 16.82
C ARG A 177 -16.65 -9.77 16.69
N SER A 178 -17.35 -8.71 16.28
CA SER A 178 -18.80 -8.77 16.14
C SER A 178 -19.28 -9.74 15.05
N GLY A 179 -18.57 -9.88 13.93
CA GLY A 179 -18.89 -10.90 12.92
C GLY A 179 -18.31 -12.28 13.22
N LYS A 180 -17.29 -12.38 14.10
CA LYS A 180 -16.71 -13.66 14.52
C LYS A 180 -17.52 -14.35 15.62
N TYR A 181 -18.14 -13.59 16.52
CA TYR A 181 -18.77 -14.12 17.72
C TYR A 181 -20.29 -14.16 17.67
N TYR A 182 -20.93 -13.36 16.81
CA TYR A 182 -22.38 -13.26 16.73
C TYR A 182 -22.87 -13.70 15.36
N ASN A 183 -24.12 -14.16 15.30
CA ASN A 183 -24.80 -14.38 14.02
C ASN A 183 -25.23 -13.02 13.45
N VAL A 184 -24.81 -12.70 12.22
CA VAL A 184 -24.98 -11.36 11.65
C VAL A 184 -26.02 -11.39 10.54
N ILE A 185 -27.04 -10.53 10.68
CA ILE A 185 -28.00 -10.22 9.63
C ILE A 185 -27.73 -8.79 9.15
N SER A 186 -27.58 -8.62 7.85
CA SER A 186 -27.34 -7.30 7.27
C SER A 186 -28.59 -6.74 6.59
N TYR A 187 -28.86 -5.45 6.80
CA TYR A 187 -29.78 -4.69 5.97
C TYR A 187 -29.02 -3.73 5.06
N GLU A 188 -29.65 -3.34 3.96
CA GLU A 188 -29.05 -2.51 2.93
C GLU A 188 -29.98 -1.34 2.57
N PRO A 189 -29.44 -0.23 2.04
CA PRO A 189 -30.27 0.84 1.51
C PRO A 189 -30.94 0.37 0.22
N ASP A 190 -32.05 0.99 -0.11
CA ASP A 190 -32.75 0.79 -1.37
C ASP A 190 -31.81 1.09 -2.55
N PRO A 191 -31.63 0.14 -3.49
CA PRO A 191 -30.65 0.30 -4.57
C PRO A 191 -31.05 1.37 -5.59
N GLU A 192 -32.33 1.76 -5.67
CA GLU A 192 -32.80 2.76 -6.62
C GLU A 192 -32.64 4.18 -6.09
N ASN A 193 -33.10 4.43 -4.86
CA ASN A 193 -33.10 5.77 -4.27
C ASN A 193 -31.98 6.02 -3.24
N GLY A 194 -31.26 4.97 -2.84
CA GLY A 194 -30.12 5.05 -1.93
C GLY A 194 -30.48 5.35 -0.47
N LYS A 195 -31.75 5.22 -0.06
CA LYS A 195 -32.22 5.44 1.31
C LYS A 195 -32.65 4.15 1.98
N LEU A 196 -32.67 4.12 3.32
CA LEU A 196 -33.14 2.97 4.08
C LEU A 196 -34.62 2.65 3.81
N ASN A 197 -34.93 1.40 3.51
CA ASN A 197 -36.28 0.87 3.44
C ASN A 197 -36.66 0.22 4.79
N TYR A 198 -37.40 0.96 5.61
CA TYR A 198 -37.76 0.53 6.96
C TYR A 198 -38.69 -0.70 6.99
N GLU A 199 -39.50 -0.94 5.96
CA GLU A 199 -40.33 -2.15 5.88
C GLU A 199 -39.48 -3.40 5.61
N VAL A 200 -38.45 -3.29 4.77
CA VAL A 200 -37.48 -4.38 4.57
C VAL A 200 -36.72 -4.67 5.87
N ILE A 201 -36.26 -3.63 6.56
CA ILE A 201 -35.57 -3.76 7.86
C ILE A 201 -36.50 -4.44 8.89
N LYS A 202 -37.78 -4.06 8.92
CA LYS A 202 -38.79 -4.66 9.79
C LYS A 202 -39.01 -6.14 9.50
N ASN A 203 -39.14 -6.50 8.22
CA ASN A 203 -39.33 -7.90 7.81
C ASN A 203 -38.13 -8.77 8.20
N LEU A 204 -36.89 -8.28 7.99
CA LEU A 204 -35.68 -8.96 8.43
C LEU A 204 -35.65 -9.14 9.95
N ALA A 205 -36.01 -8.10 10.71
CA ALA A 205 -36.09 -8.19 12.16
C ALA A 205 -37.11 -9.25 12.62
N LEU A 206 -38.31 -9.27 12.04
CA LEU A 206 -39.36 -10.24 12.37
C LEU A 206 -38.93 -11.68 12.06
N GLN A 207 -38.25 -11.88 10.94
CA GLN A 207 -37.76 -13.17 10.49
C GLN A 207 -36.63 -13.71 11.36
N HIS A 208 -35.64 -12.87 11.71
CA HIS A 208 -34.41 -13.31 12.36
C HIS A 208 -34.33 -13.05 13.86
N ARG A 209 -35.28 -12.27 14.41
CA ARG A 209 -35.40 -11.95 15.85
C ARG A 209 -34.06 -11.54 16.49
N PRO A 210 -33.36 -10.52 15.95
CA PRO A 210 -32.07 -10.10 16.50
C PRO A 210 -32.21 -9.60 17.95
N LYS A 211 -31.16 -9.77 18.75
CA LYS A 211 -31.07 -9.23 20.11
C LYS A 211 -30.70 -7.75 20.12
N ILE A 212 -29.91 -7.32 19.14
CA ILE A 212 -29.54 -5.91 18.93
C ILE A 212 -29.79 -5.54 17.47
N ILE A 213 -30.46 -4.42 17.25
CA ILE A 213 -30.54 -3.73 15.96
C ILE A 213 -29.64 -2.49 16.05
N ILE A 214 -28.68 -2.39 15.14
CA ILE A 214 -27.66 -1.35 15.11
C ILE A 214 -28.03 -0.34 14.03
N ALA A 215 -28.31 0.89 14.42
CA ALA A 215 -28.59 2.00 13.52
C ALA A 215 -27.45 3.03 13.62
N GLY A 216 -26.49 2.95 12.71
CA GLY A 216 -25.32 3.83 12.68
C GLY A 216 -24.36 3.48 11.54
N TYR A 217 -23.70 4.48 10.95
CA TYR A 217 -23.04 4.31 9.65
C TYR A 217 -21.74 5.09 9.54
N SER A 218 -20.83 4.57 8.72
CA SER A 218 -19.57 5.22 8.37
C SER A 218 -19.62 5.91 7.01
N ALA A 219 -20.43 5.41 6.07
CA ALA A 219 -20.47 5.88 4.70
C ALA A 219 -21.89 5.92 4.13
N TYR A 220 -22.83 6.45 4.90
CA TYR A 220 -24.22 6.66 4.50
C TYR A 220 -24.60 8.15 4.68
N PRO A 221 -25.06 8.85 3.63
CA PRO A 221 -25.15 10.31 3.63
C PRO A 221 -26.52 10.85 4.07
N TRP A 222 -27.42 10.00 4.55
CA TRP A 222 -28.79 10.39 4.92
C TRP A 222 -29.07 10.23 6.41
N SER A 223 -29.93 11.11 6.93
CA SER A 223 -30.50 11.00 8.27
C SER A 223 -31.43 9.80 8.43
N VAL A 224 -31.58 9.36 9.67
CA VAL A 224 -32.44 8.22 10.03
C VAL A 224 -33.72 8.66 10.72
N ASP A 225 -34.72 7.80 10.63
CA ASP A 225 -35.96 7.88 11.39
C ASP A 225 -35.83 7.02 12.65
N TRP A 226 -35.47 7.64 13.77
CA TRP A 226 -35.32 6.96 15.06
C TRP A 226 -36.62 6.36 15.58
N LYS A 227 -37.76 6.96 15.25
CA LYS A 227 -39.07 6.46 15.67
C LYS A 227 -39.35 5.13 15.00
N LYS A 228 -39.16 5.03 13.68
CA LYS A 228 -39.33 3.77 12.94
C LYS A 228 -38.36 2.69 13.41
N PHE A 229 -37.09 3.01 13.63
CA PHE A 229 -36.15 2.04 14.18
C PHE A 229 -36.56 1.53 15.56
N LYS A 230 -37.09 2.40 16.43
CA LYS A 230 -37.59 1.99 17.75
C LYS A 230 -38.81 1.09 17.63
N GLU A 231 -39.78 1.44 16.79
CA GLU A 231 -40.96 0.59 16.51
C GLU A 231 -40.56 -0.80 16.01
N ILE A 232 -39.55 -0.88 15.13
CA ILE A 232 -39.01 -2.15 14.64
C ILE A 232 -38.37 -2.95 15.77
N ALA A 233 -37.46 -2.33 16.55
CA ALA A 233 -36.77 -2.99 17.64
C ALA A 233 -37.76 -3.53 18.69
N ASP A 234 -38.76 -2.72 19.07
CA ASP A 234 -39.79 -3.10 20.05
C ASP A 234 -40.65 -4.26 19.54
N SER A 235 -40.95 -4.32 18.23
CA SER A 235 -41.75 -5.41 17.64
C SER A 235 -41.13 -6.81 17.79
N VAL A 236 -39.82 -6.88 18.02
CA VAL A 236 -39.07 -8.13 18.21
C VAL A 236 -38.38 -8.24 19.56
N GLY A 237 -38.51 -7.23 20.42
CA GLY A 237 -37.86 -7.18 21.73
C GLY A 237 -36.34 -6.99 21.65
N ALA A 238 -35.83 -6.35 20.59
CA ALA A 238 -34.42 -6.06 20.42
C ALA A 238 -34.01 -4.76 21.13
N ILE A 239 -32.75 -4.65 21.54
CA ILE A 239 -32.13 -3.39 21.92
C ILE A 239 -31.84 -2.58 20.66
N LEU A 240 -32.30 -1.33 20.61
CA LEU A 240 -31.87 -0.38 19.58
C LEU A 240 -30.54 0.27 19.99
N LEU A 241 -29.46 -0.09 19.31
CA LEU A 241 -28.14 0.55 19.44
C LEU A 241 -27.97 1.62 18.36
N ALA A 242 -27.95 2.89 18.76
CA ALA A 242 -27.66 4.01 17.86
C ALA A 242 -26.15 4.36 17.90
N ASP A 243 -25.40 4.00 16.86
CA ASP A 243 -24.00 4.42 16.71
C ASP A 243 -23.93 5.72 15.90
N ILE A 244 -23.89 6.85 16.59
CA ILE A 244 -23.87 8.19 15.99
C ILE A 244 -22.46 8.74 15.86
N ALA A 245 -21.41 7.91 15.85
CA ALA A 245 -20.01 8.34 15.87
C ALA A 245 -19.68 9.43 14.83
N HIS A 246 -20.25 9.34 13.64
CA HIS A 246 -20.05 10.28 12.54
C HIS A 246 -20.86 11.58 12.68
N VAL A 247 -22.03 11.53 13.29
CA VAL A 247 -23.02 12.64 13.30
C VAL A 247 -23.24 13.22 14.70
N ALA A 248 -22.48 12.80 15.71
CA ALA A 248 -22.68 13.22 17.09
C ALA A 248 -22.62 14.76 17.27
N GLY A 249 -21.68 15.44 16.61
CA GLY A 249 -21.63 16.92 16.66
C GLY A 249 -22.88 17.56 16.03
N MET A 250 -23.39 16.95 14.96
CA MET A 250 -24.59 17.40 14.26
C MET A 250 -25.87 17.19 15.08
N VAL A 251 -25.94 16.10 15.84
CA VAL A 251 -27.01 15.83 16.81
C VAL A 251 -27.05 16.94 17.87
N ILE A 252 -25.89 17.27 18.47
CA ILE A 252 -25.78 18.32 19.48
C ILE A 252 -26.21 19.68 18.91
N ALA A 253 -25.87 19.96 17.66
CA ALA A 253 -26.23 21.21 16.99
C ALA A 253 -27.67 21.29 16.48
N GLY A 254 -28.45 20.20 16.58
CA GLY A 254 -29.83 20.14 16.10
C GLY A 254 -29.98 20.11 14.57
N VAL A 255 -28.93 19.72 13.84
CA VAL A 255 -28.95 19.56 12.36
C VAL A 255 -28.98 18.10 11.93
N TYR A 256 -29.05 17.17 12.88
CA TYR A 256 -29.32 15.76 12.68
C TYR A 256 -30.30 15.28 13.77
N PRO A 257 -31.25 14.37 13.48
CA PRO A 257 -32.21 13.89 14.48
C PRO A 257 -31.53 13.29 15.72
N ASN A 258 -32.00 13.64 16.92
CA ASN A 258 -31.42 13.15 18.17
C ASN A 258 -32.01 11.76 18.55
N PRO A 259 -31.19 10.71 18.79
CA PRO A 259 -31.68 9.39 19.18
C PRO A 259 -32.13 9.27 20.63
N VAL A 260 -31.82 10.25 21.50
CA VAL A 260 -32.21 10.21 22.92
C VAL A 260 -33.73 10.18 23.06
N GLY A 261 -34.22 9.22 23.86
CA GLY A 261 -35.65 8.96 24.03
C GLY A 261 -36.22 7.94 23.04
N PHE A 262 -35.43 7.49 22.06
CA PHE A 262 -35.78 6.40 21.14
C PHE A 262 -34.85 5.21 21.30
N ALA A 263 -33.53 5.43 21.17
CA ALA A 263 -32.53 4.37 21.28
C ALA A 263 -32.36 3.91 22.74
N ASP A 264 -32.18 2.60 22.92
CA ASP A 264 -31.94 2.00 24.23
C ASP A 264 -30.50 2.24 24.70
N VAL A 265 -29.57 2.24 23.75
CA VAL A 265 -28.14 2.54 23.95
C VAL A 265 -27.65 3.38 22.78
N ILE A 266 -26.86 4.42 23.07
CA ILE A 266 -26.26 5.30 22.07
C ILE A 266 -24.74 5.26 22.25
N THR A 267 -24.01 5.04 21.17
CA THR A 267 -22.54 5.15 21.17
C THR A 267 -22.09 6.24 20.23
N PHE A 268 -21.00 6.93 20.59
CA PHE A 268 -20.36 7.88 19.68
C PHE A 268 -18.89 8.07 19.96
N THR A 269 -18.16 8.50 18.94
CA THR A 269 -16.77 8.93 19.06
C THR A 269 -16.66 10.44 19.24
N THR A 270 -15.65 10.88 19.99
CA THR A 270 -15.47 12.30 20.34
C THR A 270 -14.62 13.12 19.36
N HIS A 271 -13.96 12.50 18.37
CA HIS A 271 -12.97 13.15 17.50
C HIS A 271 -13.45 13.49 16.08
N LYS A 272 -14.64 13.04 15.68
CA LYS A 272 -15.18 13.30 14.34
C LYS A 272 -15.86 14.67 14.31
N THR A 273 -17.18 14.72 14.08
CA THR A 273 -17.94 15.99 14.06
C THR A 273 -17.99 16.72 15.41
N ILE A 274 -17.66 16.07 16.53
CA ILE A 274 -17.49 16.74 17.84
C ILE A 274 -16.20 17.58 17.90
N CYS A 275 -15.20 17.26 17.08
CA CYS A 275 -13.89 17.92 17.07
C CYS A 275 -13.11 17.80 18.39
N GLY A 276 -13.40 16.81 19.23
CA GLY A 276 -12.69 16.56 20.48
C GLY A 276 -11.49 15.60 20.35
N PRO A 277 -10.98 15.07 21.48
CA PRO A 277 -9.88 14.11 21.45
C PRO A 277 -10.35 12.76 20.90
N ARG A 278 -9.42 11.90 20.46
CA ARG A 278 -9.76 10.51 20.11
C ARG A 278 -10.28 9.78 21.34
N GLY A 279 -11.54 9.33 21.30
CA GLY A 279 -12.25 8.61 22.36
C GLY A 279 -13.69 8.29 21.98
N ALA A 280 -14.45 7.73 22.92
CA ALA A 280 -15.87 7.44 22.74
C ALA A 280 -16.65 7.47 24.06
N CYS A 281 -17.97 7.56 23.93
CA CYS A 281 -18.91 7.51 25.05
C CYS A 281 -20.05 6.54 24.75
N ILE A 282 -20.67 6.03 25.82
CA ILE A 282 -21.89 5.21 25.77
C ILE A 282 -22.96 5.89 26.62
N LEU A 283 -24.13 6.12 26.05
CA LEU A 283 -25.26 6.79 26.67
C LEU A 283 -26.45 5.83 26.76
N THR A 284 -27.23 5.96 27.83
CA THR A 284 -28.54 5.35 27.95
C THR A 284 -29.44 6.16 28.88
N THR A 285 -30.74 6.05 28.70
CA THR A 285 -31.74 6.65 29.61
C THR A 285 -32.24 5.65 30.65
N ASP A 286 -31.75 4.41 30.63
CA ASP A 286 -32.11 3.34 31.54
C ASP A 286 -30.99 3.07 32.54
N ARG A 287 -31.29 3.27 33.83
CA ARG A 287 -30.32 3.11 34.91
C ARG A 287 -29.80 1.68 35.07
N LYS A 288 -30.62 0.68 34.77
CA LYS A 288 -30.20 -0.74 34.84
C LYS A 288 -29.22 -1.04 33.72
N LYS A 289 -29.48 -0.55 32.51
CA LYS A 289 -28.56 -0.67 31.37
C LYS A 289 -27.25 0.07 31.64
N ALA A 290 -27.30 1.27 32.23
CA ALA A 290 -26.11 2.03 32.58
C ALA A 290 -25.16 1.23 33.50
N LYS A 291 -25.72 0.54 34.51
CA LYS A 291 -24.93 -0.32 35.40
C LYS A 291 -24.24 -1.48 34.65
N LEU A 292 -24.96 -2.15 33.75
CA LEU A 292 -24.39 -3.24 32.94
C LEU A 292 -23.30 -2.74 31.99
N ILE A 293 -23.49 -1.55 31.42
CA ILE A 293 -22.50 -0.90 30.55
C ILE A 293 -21.25 -0.54 31.33
N ASP A 294 -21.39 0.04 32.53
CA ASP A 294 -20.24 0.35 33.40
C ASP A 294 -19.44 -0.92 33.70
N GLU A 295 -20.10 -2.01 34.12
CA GLU A 295 -19.46 -3.30 34.41
C GLU A 295 -18.77 -3.91 33.18
N ALA A 296 -19.37 -3.76 31.99
CA ALA A 296 -18.79 -4.24 30.73
C ALA A 296 -17.61 -3.39 30.26
N VAL A 297 -17.59 -2.08 30.53
CA VAL A 297 -16.42 -1.23 30.25
C VAL A 297 -15.30 -1.53 31.23
N PHE A 298 -15.58 -1.50 32.53
CA PHE A 298 -14.65 -1.87 33.59
C PHE A 298 -15.40 -2.64 34.70
N PRO A 299 -14.94 -3.85 35.08
CA PRO A 299 -13.67 -4.47 34.74
C PRO A 299 -13.67 -5.32 33.45
N GLY A 300 -14.73 -5.24 32.61
CA GLY A 300 -14.87 -6.10 31.44
C GLY A 300 -13.84 -5.89 30.33
N GLU A 301 -13.96 -4.80 29.55
CA GLU A 301 -13.15 -4.56 28.35
C GLU A 301 -11.85 -3.79 28.62
N GLN A 302 -11.77 -3.01 29.70
CA GLN A 302 -10.67 -2.06 29.96
C GLN A 302 -10.19 -2.11 31.41
N GLY A 303 -8.97 -1.63 31.67
CA GLY A 303 -8.42 -1.35 33.01
C GLY A 303 -8.53 0.14 33.38
N GLY A 304 -7.42 0.75 33.81
CA GLY A 304 -7.36 2.18 34.18
C GLY A 304 -7.86 3.17 33.10
N PRO A 305 -8.80 4.09 33.43
CA PRO A 305 -9.30 5.07 32.48
C PRO A 305 -8.26 6.17 32.17
N HIS A 306 -8.26 6.66 30.92
CA HIS A 306 -7.37 7.74 30.49
C HIS A 306 -7.92 9.11 30.93
N ILE A 307 -7.62 9.54 32.16
CA ILE A 307 -8.22 10.75 32.76
C ILE A 307 -7.89 12.03 31.98
N ASN A 308 -6.68 12.16 31.42
CA ASN A 308 -6.32 13.31 30.56
C ASN A 308 -7.21 13.43 29.32
N LYS A 309 -7.58 12.30 28.72
CA LYS A 309 -8.50 12.25 27.60
C LYS A 309 -9.93 12.59 28.03
N ILE A 310 -10.37 12.17 29.20
CA ILE A 310 -11.68 12.55 29.76
C ILE A 310 -11.70 14.04 30.09
N ALA A 311 -10.61 14.63 30.60
CA ALA A 311 -10.47 16.07 30.77
C ALA A 311 -10.62 16.81 29.44
N ALA A 312 -9.93 16.34 28.40
CA ALA A 312 -10.07 16.88 27.04
C ALA A 312 -11.50 16.74 26.50
N MET A 313 -12.20 15.62 26.77
CA MET A 313 -13.62 15.47 26.43
C MET A 313 -14.51 16.49 27.15
N ALA A 314 -14.28 16.75 28.44
CA ALA A 314 -15.04 17.74 29.20
C ALA A 314 -14.91 19.14 28.59
N VAL A 315 -13.72 19.51 28.08
CA VAL A 315 -13.51 20.77 27.33
C VAL A 315 -14.23 20.72 25.99
N ALA A 316 -14.12 19.63 25.24
CA ALA A 316 -14.79 19.47 23.95
C ALA A 316 -16.32 19.58 24.07
N PHE A 317 -16.94 18.95 25.08
CA PHE A 317 -18.38 19.07 25.32
C PHE A 317 -18.80 20.48 25.72
N LYS A 318 -17.97 21.21 26.48
CA LYS A 318 -18.23 22.62 26.77
C LYS A 318 -18.28 23.46 25.48
N ILE A 319 -17.34 23.23 24.56
CA ILE A 319 -17.31 23.89 23.25
C ILE A 319 -18.52 23.46 22.42
N ALA A 320 -18.88 22.17 22.41
CA ALA A 320 -19.96 21.63 21.60
C ALA A 320 -21.35 22.24 21.92
N ARG A 321 -21.54 22.81 23.10
CA ARG A 321 -22.77 23.52 23.48
C ARG A 321 -22.81 24.98 23.03
N SER A 322 -21.70 25.54 22.58
CA SER A 322 -21.63 26.96 22.21
C SER A 322 -22.37 27.25 20.90
N GLU A 323 -22.81 28.49 20.71
CA GLU A 323 -23.49 28.91 19.48
C GLU A 323 -22.55 28.88 18.27
N GLU A 324 -21.26 29.12 18.46
CA GLU A 324 -20.23 29.01 17.43
C GLU A 324 -20.11 27.58 16.91
N PHE A 325 -20.14 26.58 17.80
CA PHE A 325 -20.13 25.18 17.39
C PHE A 325 -21.40 24.81 16.62
N LYS A 326 -22.58 25.26 17.05
CA LYS A 326 -23.83 25.02 16.32
C LYS A 326 -23.81 25.63 14.92
N LYS A 327 -23.27 26.85 14.78
CA LYS A 327 -23.06 27.50 13.47
C LYS A 327 -22.09 26.70 12.60
N LEU A 328 -20.99 26.20 13.17
CA LEU A 328 -20.04 25.33 12.46
C LEU A 328 -20.73 24.08 11.91
N GLN A 329 -21.50 23.35 12.72
CA GLN A 329 -22.18 22.13 12.25
C GLN A 329 -23.21 22.39 11.15
N LYS A 330 -23.98 23.49 11.25
CA LYS A 330 -24.87 23.94 10.16
C LYS A 330 -24.09 24.14 8.86
N LYS A 331 -22.96 24.86 8.94
CA LYS A 331 -22.11 25.12 7.78
C LYS A 331 -21.49 23.85 7.19
N ILE A 332 -21.10 22.89 8.04
CA ILE A 332 -20.60 21.58 7.59
C ILE A 332 -21.62 20.90 6.67
N VAL A 333 -22.89 20.84 7.09
CA VAL A 333 -23.97 20.23 6.28
C VAL A 333 -24.27 21.03 5.01
N GLU A 334 -24.31 22.35 5.09
CA GLU A 334 -24.49 23.23 3.92
C GLU A 334 -23.38 23.07 2.89
N ASN A 335 -22.13 22.98 3.34
CA ASN A 335 -20.97 22.75 2.49
C ASN A 335 -21.03 21.37 1.85
N ALA A 336 -21.43 20.32 2.59
CA ALA A 336 -21.56 18.96 2.04
C ALA A 336 -22.65 18.90 0.95
N LYS A 337 -23.80 19.56 1.18
CA LYS A 337 -24.87 19.71 0.18
C LYS A 337 -24.39 20.48 -1.05
N THR A 338 -23.63 21.56 -0.84
CA THR A 338 -23.06 22.34 -1.94
C THR A 338 -22.13 21.48 -2.78
N LEU A 339 -21.13 20.85 -2.15
CA LEU A 339 -20.17 19.96 -2.82
C LEU A 339 -20.88 18.84 -3.59
N ALA A 340 -21.87 18.18 -2.98
CA ALA A 340 -22.70 17.16 -3.63
C ALA A 340 -23.41 17.71 -4.88
N SER A 341 -24.08 18.86 -4.75
CA SER A 341 -24.80 19.47 -5.86
C SER A 341 -23.88 19.90 -6.99
N SER A 342 -22.68 20.40 -6.68
CA SER A 342 -21.70 20.88 -7.66
C SER A 342 -21.05 19.72 -8.41
N LEU A 343 -20.68 18.63 -7.73
CA LEU A 343 -20.19 17.41 -8.38
C LEU A 343 -21.24 16.81 -9.33
N LYS A 344 -22.52 16.78 -8.92
CA LYS A 344 -23.62 16.35 -9.79
C LYS A 344 -23.79 17.24 -11.02
N LYS A 345 -23.73 18.57 -10.84
CA LYS A 345 -23.81 19.53 -11.96
C LYS A 345 -22.66 19.35 -12.97
N LYS A 346 -21.49 18.88 -12.52
CA LYS A 346 -20.37 18.52 -13.39
C LYS A 346 -20.52 17.17 -14.09
N GLY A 347 -21.55 16.39 -13.73
CA GLY A 347 -21.83 15.09 -14.34
C GLY A 347 -21.29 13.90 -13.55
N LEU A 348 -20.76 14.08 -12.34
CA LEU A 348 -20.39 12.94 -11.48
C LEU A 348 -21.62 12.36 -10.79
N LYS A 349 -21.73 11.03 -10.81
CA LYS A 349 -22.78 10.30 -10.11
C LYS A 349 -22.42 10.16 -8.63
N LEU A 350 -23.38 10.50 -7.76
CA LEU A 350 -23.26 10.20 -6.33
C LEU A 350 -23.94 8.87 -6.04
N VAL A 351 -23.30 8.02 -5.24
CA VAL A 351 -23.76 6.65 -4.93
C VAL A 351 -25.20 6.65 -4.42
N TYR A 352 -25.50 7.55 -3.48
CA TYR A 352 -26.84 7.66 -2.86
C TYR A 352 -27.60 8.91 -3.34
N GLY A 353 -27.21 9.51 -4.45
CA GLY A 353 -27.91 10.63 -5.09
C GLY A 353 -27.78 12.01 -4.42
N GLY A 354 -27.34 12.11 -3.15
CA GLY A 354 -27.20 13.36 -2.42
C GLY A 354 -26.72 13.18 -0.97
N THR A 355 -26.96 14.20 -0.14
CA THR A 355 -26.65 14.17 1.30
C THR A 355 -27.52 15.16 2.09
N ASP A 356 -27.88 14.80 3.31
CA ASP A 356 -28.32 15.74 4.35
C ASP A 356 -27.41 15.71 5.59
N THR A 357 -26.24 15.09 5.45
CA THR A 357 -25.22 14.93 6.50
C THR A 357 -23.95 15.73 6.16
N HIS A 358 -22.82 15.41 6.81
CA HIS A 358 -21.51 16.01 6.55
C HIS A 358 -20.68 15.28 5.47
N LEU A 359 -21.22 14.22 4.86
CA LEU A 359 -20.47 13.37 3.92
C LEU A 359 -21.28 13.01 2.66
N LEU A 360 -20.58 12.56 1.63
CA LEU A 360 -21.10 12.09 0.35
C LEU A 360 -20.14 11.07 -0.28
N LEU A 361 -20.62 10.33 -1.28
CA LEU A 361 -19.82 9.35 -2.01
C LEU A 361 -19.99 9.54 -3.52
N VAL A 362 -18.88 9.49 -4.25
CA VAL A 362 -18.85 9.51 -5.73
C VAL A 362 -18.68 8.07 -6.22
N ASP A 363 -19.50 7.69 -7.20
CA ASP A 363 -19.45 6.41 -7.91
C ASP A 363 -18.45 6.52 -9.07
N LEU A 364 -17.29 5.87 -8.96
CA LEU A 364 -16.25 5.92 -9.99
C LEU A 364 -16.57 5.02 -11.19
N ASN A 365 -17.42 4.01 -11.02
CA ASN A 365 -17.84 3.14 -12.14
C ASN A 365 -18.66 3.92 -13.17
N ALA A 366 -19.30 5.02 -12.75
CA ALA A 366 -20.10 5.88 -13.63
C ALA A 366 -19.25 6.86 -14.46
N ILE A 367 -17.95 6.95 -14.20
CA ILE A 367 -17.05 7.84 -14.94
C ILE A 367 -16.64 7.13 -16.24
N ARG A 368 -16.94 7.74 -17.38
CA ARG A 368 -16.44 7.26 -18.68
C ARG A 368 -14.93 7.54 -18.77
N THR A 369 -14.14 6.49 -18.89
CA THR A 369 -12.68 6.58 -18.93
C THR A 369 -12.19 6.65 -20.39
N LYS A 370 -10.96 7.14 -20.57
CA LYS A 370 -10.32 7.21 -21.89
C LYS A 370 -9.71 5.88 -22.36
N THR A 371 -9.62 4.90 -21.47
CA THR A 371 -8.94 3.61 -21.68
C THR A 371 -9.88 2.41 -21.63
N ASP A 372 -11.19 2.64 -21.46
CA ASP A 372 -12.24 1.63 -21.24
C ASP A 372 -12.06 0.74 -19.98
N PHE A 373 -10.96 0.88 -19.24
CA PHE A 373 -10.77 0.25 -17.94
C PHE A 373 -11.55 0.99 -16.85
N PRO A 374 -12.04 0.29 -15.81
CA PRO A 374 -12.75 0.94 -14.71
C PRO A 374 -11.78 1.72 -13.81
N LEU A 375 -12.18 2.92 -13.41
CA LEU A 375 -11.46 3.69 -12.39
C LEU A 375 -11.78 3.14 -11.00
N LYS A 376 -10.74 2.76 -10.25
CA LYS A 376 -10.86 2.25 -8.87
C LYS A 376 -10.41 3.27 -7.83
N GLY A 377 -10.98 3.15 -6.63
CA GLY A 377 -10.82 4.12 -5.55
C GLY A 377 -9.38 4.29 -5.06
N GLU A 378 -8.56 3.24 -5.11
CA GLU A 378 -7.14 3.33 -4.73
C GLU A 378 -6.37 4.29 -5.66
N ALA A 379 -6.49 4.11 -6.98
CA ALA A 379 -5.81 4.98 -7.95
C ALA A 379 -6.36 6.41 -7.87
N ALA A 380 -7.68 6.57 -7.78
CA ALA A 380 -8.33 7.88 -7.65
C ALA A 380 -7.87 8.63 -6.40
N ALA A 381 -7.88 7.98 -5.22
CA ALA A 381 -7.50 8.62 -3.97
C ALA A 381 -6.02 9.01 -3.94
N ARG A 382 -5.12 8.16 -4.48
CA ARG A 382 -3.69 8.48 -4.55
C ARG A 382 -3.37 9.63 -5.49
N ILE A 383 -4.02 9.69 -6.66
CA ILE A 383 -3.82 10.79 -7.61
C ILE A 383 -4.39 12.09 -7.06
N LEU A 384 -5.56 12.08 -6.41
CA LEU A 384 -6.09 13.27 -5.71
C LEU A 384 -5.14 13.75 -4.60
N ASP A 385 -4.50 12.84 -3.85
CA ASP A 385 -3.54 13.19 -2.80
C ASP A 385 -2.26 13.84 -3.37
N LEU A 386 -1.79 13.41 -4.55
CA LEU A 386 -0.72 14.08 -5.29
C LEU A 386 -1.11 15.50 -5.74
N CYS A 387 -2.41 15.73 -5.94
CA CYS A 387 -3.02 17.04 -6.20
C CYS A 387 -3.35 17.84 -4.93
N ASP A 388 -2.85 17.44 -3.75
CA ASP A 388 -3.11 18.04 -2.44
C ASP A 388 -4.60 18.01 -1.98
N ILE A 389 -5.39 17.08 -2.53
CA ILE A 389 -6.79 16.81 -2.14
C ILE A 389 -6.87 15.42 -1.51
N VAL A 390 -7.07 15.36 -0.19
CA VAL A 390 -7.07 14.09 0.55
C VAL A 390 -8.49 13.54 0.67
N VAL A 391 -8.72 12.35 0.12
CA VAL A 391 -9.96 11.57 0.22
C VAL A 391 -9.64 10.15 0.65
N ASN A 392 -10.67 9.33 0.92
CA ASN A 392 -10.50 7.89 1.10
C ASN A 392 -11.27 7.11 0.03
N LYS A 393 -10.67 6.02 -0.46
CA LYS A 393 -11.43 5.00 -1.21
C LYS A 393 -12.51 4.40 -0.32
N ASN A 394 -13.62 3.99 -0.91
CA ASN A 394 -14.74 3.41 -0.18
C ASN A 394 -15.42 2.36 -1.05
N THR A 395 -15.80 1.24 -0.46
CA THR A 395 -16.69 0.29 -1.13
C THR A 395 -18.06 0.92 -1.34
N ILE A 396 -18.72 0.56 -2.42
CA ILE A 396 -20.10 0.95 -2.72
C ILE A 396 -20.94 -0.30 -2.99
N PRO A 397 -22.28 -0.22 -3.01
CA PRO A 397 -23.12 -1.37 -3.36
C PRO A 397 -22.68 -2.00 -4.69
N GLY A 398 -22.48 -3.32 -4.69
CA GLY A 398 -21.98 -4.09 -5.84
C GLY A 398 -20.48 -4.45 -5.79
N ASP A 399 -19.68 -3.79 -4.95
CA ASP A 399 -18.27 -4.18 -4.76
C ASP A 399 -18.15 -5.51 -4.00
N ARG A 400 -17.22 -6.37 -4.43
CA ARG A 400 -16.97 -7.68 -3.80
C ARG A 400 -15.95 -7.61 -2.67
N THR A 401 -14.93 -6.76 -2.81
CA THR A 401 -13.84 -6.66 -1.84
C THR A 401 -13.41 -5.22 -1.63
N ALA A 402 -12.81 -4.91 -0.46
CA ALA A 402 -12.24 -3.59 -0.18
C ALA A 402 -11.04 -3.24 -1.08
N ALA A 403 -10.37 -4.23 -1.68
CA ALA A 403 -9.30 -4.02 -2.64
C ALA A 403 -9.83 -3.45 -3.97
N GLU A 404 -11.05 -3.81 -4.34
CA GLU A 404 -11.70 -3.44 -5.61
C GLU A 404 -12.65 -2.24 -5.49
N ALA A 405 -12.65 -1.58 -4.33
CA ALA A 405 -13.51 -0.44 -4.00
C ALA A 405 -13.63 0.55 -5.17
N SER A 406 -14.86 0.80 -5.62
CA SER A 406 -15.14 1.68 -6.78
C SER A 406 -15.77 3.02 -6.39
N GLY A 407 -15.72 3.40 -5.13
CA GLY A 407 -16.11 4.73 -4.66
C GLY A 407 -14.97 5.53 -4.04
N ILE A 408 -15.16 6.85 -3.99
CA ILE A 408 -14.45 7.72 -3.04
C ILE A 408 -15.47 8.38 -2.11
N ARG A 409 -15.09 8.53 -0.84
CA ARG A 409 -15.90 9.17 0.19
C ARG A 409 -15.30 10.52 0.54
N LEU A 410 -16.16 11.54 0.61
CA LEU A 410 -15.80 12.92 0.89
C LEU A 410 -16.62 13.45 2.07
N GLY A 411 -16.04 14.36 2.84
CA GLY A 411 -16.72 15.09 3.90
C GLY A 411 -16.13 16.46 4.15
N THR A 412 -16.92 17.30 4.78
CA THR A 412 -16.65 18.73 4.95
C THR A 412 -16.25 19.21 6.36
N PRO A 413 -16.13 18.42 7.45
CA PRO A 413 -15.74 18.95 8.76
C PRO A 413 -14.44 19.76 8.75
N TRP A 414 -13.36 19.16 8.24
CA TRP A 414 -12.03 19.76 8.24
C TRP A 414 -11.97 21.10 7.50
N VAL A 415 -12.39 21.11 6.22
CA VAL A 415 -12.38 22.33 5.41
C VAL A 415 -13.28 23.43 5.97
N THR A 416 -14.40 23.06 6.60
CA THR A 416 -15.30 24.05 7.20
C THR A 416 -14.68 24.68 8.46
N GLN A 417 -13.92 23.92 9.26
CA GLN A 417 -13.15 24.47 10.38
C GLN A 417 -12.07 25.47 9.93
N ARG A 418 -11.60 25.34 8.69
CA ARG A 418 -10.65 26.25 8.03
C ARG A 418 -11.32 27.46 7.36
N GLY A 419 -12.63 27.65 7.53
CA GLY A 419 -13.37 28.80 6.99
C GLY A 419 -13.79 28.66 5.52
N PHE A 420 -13.72 27.46 4.94
CA PHE A 420 -14.22 27.22 3.59
C PHE A 420 -15.74 27.26 3.56
N GLU A 421 -16.29 27.87 2.51
CA GLU A 421 -17.72 28.07 2.33
C GLU A 421 -18.17 27.58 0.94
N LYS A 422 -19.37 28.02 0.54
CA LYS A 422 -20.03 27.61 -0.71
C LYS A 422 -19.14 27.77 -1.95
N LYS A 423 -18.52 28.95 -2.12
CA LYS A 423 -17.68 29.26 -3.28
C LYS A 423 -16.48 28.31 -3.38
N GLU A 424 -15.86 28.02 -2.24
CA GLU A 424 -14.71 27.11 -2.22
C GLU A 424 -15.15 25.65 -2.45
N MET A 425 -16.32 25.23 -1.95
CA MET A 425 -16.86 23.90 -2.25
C MET A 425 -17.17 23.71 -3.74
N GLU A 426 -17.67 24.74 -4.41
CA GLU A 426 -17.88 24.74 -5.87
C GLU A 426 -16.55 24.56 -6.62
N LYS A 427 -15.51 25.32 -6.24
CA LYS A 427 -14.18 25.18 -6.84
C LYS A 427 -13.53 23.83 -6.54
N ILE A 428 -13.66 23.30 -5.32
CA ILE A 428 -13.19 21.96 -4.97
C ILE A 428 -13.88 20.90 -5.84
N ALA A 429 -15.17 21.05 -6.11
CA ALA A 429 -15.89 20.16 -7.03
C ALA A 429 -15.31 20.22 -8.46
N ASP A 430 -14.95 21.42 -8.94
CA ASP A 430 -14.29 21.59 -10.25
C ASP A 430 -12.97 20.82 -10.31
N LEU A 431 -12.13 20.96 -9.27
CA LEU A 431 -10.81 20.32 -9.21
C LEU A 431 -10.91 18.80 -9.12
N ILE A 432 -11.84 18.28 -8.30
CA ILE A 432 -12.08 16.83 -8.20
C ILE A 432 -12.56 16.28 -9.54
N TYR A 433 -13.49 16.96 -10.22
CA TYR A 433 -13.95 16.57 -11.54
C TYR A 433 -12.78 16.52 -12.53
N GLU A 434 -12.00 17.59 -12.62
CA GLU A 434 -10.86 17.71 -13.54
C GLU A 434 -9.86 16.57 -13.37
N VAL A 435 -9.52 16.24 -12.11
CA VAL A 435 -8.62 15.12 -11.81
C VAL A 435 -9.26 13.80 -12.24
N LEU A 436 -10.45 13.47 -11.74
CA LEU A 436 -11.05 12.14 -11.93
C LEU A 436 -11.31 11.82 -13.41
N THR A 437 -11.75 12.79 -14.21
CA THR A 437 -12.05 12.57 -15.64
C THR A 437 -10.81 12.53 -16.53
N ASN A 438 -9.64 12.88 -16.00
CA ASN A 438 -8.37 12.84 -16.72
C ASN A 438 -7.42 11.74 -16.25
N ILE A 439 -7.87 10.86 -15.35
CA ILE A 439 -7.15 9.62 -15.03
C ILE A 439 -7.33 8.61 -16.17
N TYR A 440 -6.24 7.95 -16.55
CA TYR A 440 -6.14 6.85 -17.49
C TYR A 440 -5.96 5.56 -16.67
N PRO A 441 -7.05 4.88 -16.28
CA PRO A 441 -6.98 3.64 -15.52
C PRO A 441 -6.54 2.47 -16.39
N PHE A 442 -5.98 1.44 -15.74
CA PHE A 442 -5.63 0.15 -16.33
C PHE A 442 -5.39 -0.87 -15.22
N TYR A 443 -5.18 -2.14 -15.55
CA TYR A 443 -4.78 -3.14 -14.55
C TYR A 443 -3.75 -4.11 -15.12
N TYR A 444 -2.97 -4.72 -14.23
CA TYR A 444 -2.15 -5.90 -14.54
C TYR A 444 -2.80 -7.13 -13.93
N ARG A 445 -2.68 -8.29 -14.57
CA ARG A 445 -3.00 -9.57 -13.92
C ARG A 445 -1.88 -9.93 -12.95
N GLY A 446 -2.16 -9.87 -11.66
CA GLY A 446 -1.25 -10.30 -10.60
C GLY A 446 -1.56 -11.71 -10.11
N LEU A 447 -0.69 -12.25 -9.24
CA LEU A 447 -0.83 -13.60 -8.66
C LEU A 447 -2.12 -13.80 -7.85
N ARG A 448 -2.73 -12.72 -7.34
CA ARG A 448 -3.94 -12.76 -6.50
C ARG A 448 -5.14 -12.05 -7.14
N GLY A 449 -5.08 -11.78 -8.45
CA GLY A 449 -6.09 -11.03 -9.18
C GLY A 449 -5.57 -9.72 -9.78
N ASP A 450 -6.50 -8.89 -10.25
CA ASP A 450 -6.18 -7.67 -10.98
C ASP A 450 -5.60 -6.57 -10.08
N LEU A 451 -4.51 -5.98 -10.55
CA LEU A 451 -3.80 -4.88 -9.91
C LEU A 451 -4.18 -3.58 -10.62
N PHE A 452 -5.30 -2.97 -10.20
CA PHE A 452 -5.76 -1.70 -10.74
C PHE A 452 -4.77 -0.56 -10.50
N ARG A 453 -4.57 0.26 -11.52
CA ARG A 453 -3.66 1.41 -11.58
C ARG A 453 -4.33 2.56 -12.33
N GLY A 454 -3.72 3.73 -12.27
CA GLY A 454 -4.12 4.88 -13.07
C GLY A 454 -2.96 5.83 -13.26
N LYS A 455 -2.95 6.53 -14.40
CA LYS A 455 -2.00 7.61 -14.69
C LYS A 455 -2.72 8.91 -15.05
N ILE A 456 -2.09 10.04 -14.85
CA ILE A 456 -2.60 11.37 -15.21
C ILE A 456 -1.49 12.22 -15.84
N ARG A 457 -1.87 13.25 -16.60
CA ARG A 457 -0.91 14.24 -17.12
C ARG A 457 -0.35 15.09 -15.96
N LEU A 458 0.97 15.30 -15.92
CA LEU A 458 1.63 16.04 -14.84
C LEU A 458 1.14 17.49 -14.76
N GLU A 459 0.83 18.09 -15.91
CA GLU A 459 0.36 19.47 -15.99
C GLU A 459 -0.93 19.68 -15.20
N ILE A 460 -1.82 18.67 -15.21
CA ILE A 460 -3.08 18.69 -14.45
C ILE A 460 -2.80 18.65 -12.95
N ILE A 461 -1.85 17.81 -12.51
CA ILE A 461 -1.43 17.79 -11.10
C ILE A 461 -0.92 19.17 -10.69
N GLN A 462 -0.02 19.76 -11.48
CA GLN A 462 0.59 21.05 -11.17
C GLN A 462 -0.44 22.19 -11.14
N GLU A 463 -1.37 22.22 -12.09
CA GLU A 463 -2.45 23.21 -12.14
C GLU A 463 -3.37 23.08 -10.93
N VAL A 464 -3.79 21.85 -10.60
CA VAL A 464 -4.66 21.61 -9.45
C VAL A 464 -3.96 21.98 -8.15
N LYS A 465 -2.69 21.59 -7.94
CA LYS A 465 -1.92 22.00 -6.74
C LYS A 465 -1.83 23.51 -6.60
N LYS A 466 -1.62 24.23 -7.72
CA LYS A 466 -1.58 25.70 -7.72
C LYS A 466 -2.92 26.29 -7.29
N GLU A 467 -4.03 25.76 -7.80
CA GLU A 467 -5.37 26.21 -7.44
C GLU A 467 -5.73 25.85 -5.99
N VAL A 468 -5.35 24.66 -5.50
CA VAL A 468 -5.50 24.25 -4.10
C VAL A 468 -4.74 25.20 -3.17
N LYS A 469 -3.48 25.48 -3.48
CA LYS A 469 -2.66 26.43 -2.73
C LYS A 469 -3.31 27.82 -2.69
N LYS A 470 -3.81 28.30 -3.83
CA LYS A 470 -4.52 29.58 -3.91
C LYS A 470 -5.77 29.61 -3.01
N LEU A 471 -6.59 28.55 -3.03
CA LEU A 471 -7.77 28.44 -2.17
C LEU A 471 -7.42 28.50 -0.67
N ILE A 472 -6.33 27.83 -0.27
CA ILE A 472 -5.85 27.85 1.10
C ILE A 472 -5.35 29.24 1.48
N GLU A 473 -4.50 29.86 0.64
CA GLU A 473 -3.93 31.18 0.90
C GLU A 473 -5.00 32.29 0.96
N GLU A 474 -6.08 32.18 0.17
CA GLU A 474 -7.22 33.12 0.23
C GLU A 474 -7.97 33.08 1.58
N LYS A 475 -7.96 31.95 2.28
CA LYS A 475 -8.69 31.78 3.56
C LYS A 475 -7.81 31.96 4.79
N GLU A 476 -6.58 31.47 4.73
CA GLU A 476 -5.69 31.42 5.90
C GLU A 476 -4.54 32.43 5.81
N GLY A 477 -4.47 33.19 4.72
CA GLY A 477 -3.32 34.02 4.40
C GLY A 477 -2.16 33.20 3.84
N LYS A 478 -1.06 33.87 3.48
CA LYS A 478 0.16 33.16 3.11
C LYS A 478 0.65 32.40 4.33
N ILE A 479 0.64 31.07 4.23
CA ILE A 479 1.32 30.23 5.19
C ILE A 479 2.79 30.59 5.07
N GLU A 480 3.34 31.28 6.07
CA GLU A 480 4.77 31.50 6.14
C GLU A 480 5.41 30.14 5.94
N GLN A 481 6.22 30.01 4.89
CA GLN A 481 7.21 28.97 4.84
C GLN A 481 8.10 29.26 6.04
N SER A 482 7.75 28.72 7.22
CA SER A 482 8.77 28.37 8.19
C SER A 482 9.74 27.56 7.36
N LYS A 483 10.87 28.19 7.02
CA LYS A 483 12.03 27.65 6.30
C LYS A 483 11.91 26.15 6.22
N SER A 484 11.71 25.66 4.99
CA SER A 484 11.21 24.32 4.70
C SER A 484 11.64 23.32 5.76
N VAL A 485 10.79 22.39 6.17
CA VAL A 485 11.22 21.34 7.12
C VAL A 485 12.45 20.55 6.59
N PHE A 486 12.78 20.69 5.30
CA PHE A 486 14.04 20.33 4.67
C PHE A 486 15.24 21.24 5.02
N GLU A 487 15.09 22.55 5.15
CA GLU A 487 16.11 23.48 5.67
C GLU A 487 16.49 23.20 7.13
N ILE A 488 15.59 22.63 7.95
CA ILE A 488 15.89 22.28 9.35
C ILE A 488 16.87 21.09 9.44
N ALA A 489 16.98 20.26 8.41
CA ALA A 489 17.98 19.19 8.32
C ALA A 489 19.36 19.69 7.84
N SER A 490 19.45 20.89 7.29
CA SER A 490 20.69 21.47 6.76
C SER A 490 21.06 22.74 7.52
N PHE A 491 21.67 22.58 8.70
CA PHE A 491 22.43 23.66 9.32
C PHE A 491 23.77 23.81 8.59
N GLN A 492 23.84 24.79 7.69
CA GLN A 492 24.99 25.69 7.56
C GLN A 492 24.55 26.88 6.71
N LYS A 493 24.36 28.03 7.37
CA LYS A 493 24.37 29.34 6.70
C LYS A 493 25.78 29.54 6.14
N THR A 494 25.93 29.54 4.83
CA THR A 494 27.06 30.20 4.17
C THR A 494 26.56 31.36 3.34
N SER A 495 27.40 32.39 3.32
CA SER A 495 27.21 33.75 2.86
C SER A 495 26.76 33.87 1.40
N GLU A 496 26.14 35.02 1.12
CA GLU A 496 25.81 35.58 -0.20
C GLU A 496 26.77 35.16 -1.32
N SER A 497 26.45 34.06 -2.01
CA SER A 497 27.16 33.65 -3.22
C SER A 497 26.46 34.27 -4.44
N LYS A 498 27.26 34.94 -5.27
CA LYS A 498 26.88 35.65 -6.49
C LYS A 498 25.98 34.81 -7.39
N LYS A 499 24.89 35.42 -7.88
CA LYS A 499 23.92 34.89 -8.88
C LYS A 499 24.59 33.97 -9.91
N SER A 500 24.32 32.67 -9.83
CA SER A 500 24.58 31.72 -10.90
C SER A 500 23.26 31.37 -11.59
N ASP A 501 23.21 31.34 -12.92
CA ASP A 501 22.02 30.99 -13.70
C ASP A 501 21.74 29.48 -13.77
N VAL A 502 22.38 28.69 -12.91
CA VAL A 502 22.35 27.22 -12.91
C VAL A 502 21.62 26.69 -11.67
N GLY A 503 20.76 25.70 -11.88
CA GLY A 503 20.08 24.90 -10.85
C GLY A 503 20.73 23.52 -10.70
N ILE A 504 20.71 22.96 -9.49
CA ILE A 504 21.32 21.65 -9.21
C ILE A 504 20.33 20.77 -8.44
N LEU A 505 19.99 19.62 -9.02
CA LEU A 505 19.18 18.58 -8.39
C LEU A 505 20.05 17.38 -8.04
N LYS A 506 19.79 16.77 -6.88
CA LYS A 506 20.41 15.50 -6.47
C LYS A 506 19.40 14.37 -6.57
N VAL A 507 19.72 13.32 -7.31
CA VAL A 507 18.88 12.13 -7.47
C VAL A 507 19.54 10.96 -6.78
N THR A 508 18.87 10.33 -5.81
CA THR A 508 19.43 9.21 -5.03
C THR A 508 18.46 8.05 -4.86
N GLY A 509 19.01 6.85 -4.68
CA GLY A 509 18.23 5.65 -4.37
C GLY A 509 18.83 4.38 -4.98
N GLU A 510 18.36 3.23 -4.53
CA GLU A 510 18.78 1.92 -5.06
C GLU A 510 18.47 1.74 -6.56
N ARG A 511 17.50 2.50 -7.08
CA ARG A 511 17.10 2.48 -8.49
C ARG A 511 17.45 3.76 -9.24
N ALA A 512 18.29 4.64 -8.68
CA ALA A 512 18.62 5.92 -9.33
C ALA A 512 19.35 5.74 -10.67
N LYS A 513 20.28 4.78 -10.75
CA LYS A 513 20.98 4.46 -12.02
C LYS A 513 20.01 3.98 -13.11
N PRO A 514 19.22 2.91 -12.91
CA PRO A 514 18.33 2.44 -13.96
C PRO A 514 17.13 3.39 -14.20
N PHE A 515 16.72 4.19 -13.21
CA PHE A 515 15.76 5.28 -13.40
C PHE A 515 16.28 6.32 -14.40
N LEU A 516 17.46 6.89 -14.14
CA LEU A 516 18.05 7.88 -15.03
C LEU A 516 18.41 7.28 -16.40
N GLN A 517 18.75 5.98 -16.45
CA GLN A 517 18.90 5.26 -17.71
C GLN A 517 17.62 5.28 -18.55
N GLU A 518 16.43 5.22 -17.98
CA GLU A 518 15.17 5.25 -18.74
C GLU A 518 14.65 6.67 -18.98
N VAL A 519 14.99 7.63 -18.12
CA VAL A 519 14.48 9.00 -18.21
C VAL A 519 15.27 9.87 -19.19
N LEU A 520 16.58 9.66 -19.29
CA LEU A 520 17.49 10.48 -20.09
C LEU A 520 17.76 9.85 -21.46
N THR A 521 18.22 10.63 -22.42
CA THR A 521 18.53 10.15 -23.77
C THR A 521 19.91 9.47 -23.89
N CYS A 522 20.88 9.84 -23.04
CA CYS A 522 22.24 9.29 -23.07
C CYS A 522 22.41 8.01 -22.24
N ASP A 523 23.56 7.35 -22.35
CA ASP A 523 23.88 6.16 -21.54
C ASP A 523 24.39 6.54 -20.15
N ILE A 524 23.54 6.35 -19.14
CA ILE A 524 23.87 6.53 -17.73
C ILE A 524 24.51 5.26 -17.15
N SER A 525 24.27 4.10 -17.77
CA SER A 525 24.70 2.83 -17.20
C SER A 525 26.21 2.65 -17.19
N SER A 526 26.88 3.17 -18.23
CA SER A 526 28.34 3.22 -18.36
C SER A 526 28.99 4.44 -17.70
N LEU A 527 28.21 5.36 -17.12
CA LEU A 527 28.75 6.54 -16.47
C LEU A 527 29.46 6.14 -15.16
N GLU A 528 30.77 6.34 -15.10
CA GLU A 528 31.58 6.04 -13.91
C GLU A 528 31.44 7.14 -12.84
N PRO A 529 31.49 6.80 -11.53
CA PRO A 529 31.64 7.79 -10.48
C PRO A 529 32.87 8.66 -10.76
N GLY A 530 32.74 9.98 -10.75
CA GLY A 530 33.82 10.85 -11.25
C GLY A 530 33.46 11.64 -12.50
N ARG A 531 32.56 11.11 -13.33
CA ARG A 531 32.33 11.57 -14.70
C ARG A 531 31.00 12.28 -14.85
N GLY A 532 30.94 13.13 -15.88
CA GLY A 532 29.74 13.83 -16.30
C GLY A 532 29.43 13.58 -17.77
N ILE A 533 28.15 13.62 -18.12
CA ILE A 533 27.65 13.47 -19.49
C ILE A 533 26.49 14.41 -19.74
N SER A 534 26.38 14.91 -20.96
CA SER A 534 25.26 15.74 -21.40
C SER A 534 24.13 14.88 -21.94
N SER A 535 22.89 15.29 -21.70
CA SER A 535 21.70 14.57 -22.13
C SER A 535 20.52 15.51 -22.32
N PHE A 536 19.47 15.02 -22.97
CA PHE A 536 18.17 15.64 -22.92
C PHE A 536 17.25 14.93 -21.93
N LEU A 537 16.39 15.71 -21.32
CA LEU A 537 15.20 15.27 -20.59
C LEU A 537 14.00 15.57 -21.49
N LEU A 538 13.20 14.55 -21.79
CA LEU A 538 12.06 14.66 -22.70
C LEU A 538 10.74 14.46 -21.96
N ASP A 539 9.68 15.10 -22.45
CA ASP A 539 8.32 14.90 -21.96
C ASP A 539 7.68 13.64 -22.55
N GLY A 540 6.46 13.33 -22.12
CA GLY A 540 5.75 12.15 -22.60
C GLY A 540 5.47 12.15 -24.10
N GLU A 541 5.45 13.32 -24.76
CA GLU A 541 5.28 13.48 -26.21
C GLU A 541 6.62 13.39 -26.97
N GLY A 542 7.75 13.25 -26.26
CA GLY A 542 9.10 13.20 -26.83
C GLY A 542 9.66 14.58 -27.18
N LYS A 543 9.13 15.66 -26.57
CA LYS A 543 9.60 17.04 -26.75
C LYS A 543 10.57 17.43 -25.65
N LEU A 544 11.43 18.39 -25.94
CA LEU A 544 12.42 18.88 -24.99
C LEU A 544 11.76 19.46 -23.73
N ILE A 545 12.07 18.88 -22.57
CA ILE A 545 11.87 19.56 -21.30
C ILE A 545 13.06 20.48 -21.05
N GLU A 546 14.27 19.93 -21.13
CA GLU A 546 15.52 20.63 -20.83
C GLU A 546 16.78 19.87 -21.28
N GLU A 547 17.83 20.60 -21.65
CA GLU A 547 19.21 20.11 -21.76
C GLU A 547 19.82 20.01 -20.36
N VAL A 548 20.34 18.84 -19.99
CA VAL A 548 20.90 18.61 -18.66
C VAL A 548 22.30 18.04 -18.72
N LEU A 549 23.09 18.36 -17.69
CA LEU A 549 24.39 17.73 -17.47
C LEU A 549 24.32 16.88 -16.21
N VAL A 550 24.68 15.61 -16.34
CA VAL A 550 24.51 14.60 -15.29
C VAL A 550 25.85 14.10 -14.83
N PHE A 551 26.07 14.12 -13.51
CA PHE A 551 27.29 13.62 -12.88
C PHE A 551 26.96 12.44 -11.97
N ARG A 552 27.77 11.38 -12.04
CA ARG A 552 27.68 10.28 -11.09
C ARG A 552 28.60 10.53 -9.89
N LEU A 553 28.02 10.48 -8.70
CA LEU A 553 28.74 10.50 -7.43
C LEU A 553 29.03 9.06 -6.98
N HIS A 554 29.95 8.91 -6.02
CA HIS A 554 30.11 7.63 -5.34
C HIS A 554 28.82 7.25 -4.62
N SER A 555 28.49 5.96 -4.63
CA SER A 555 27.38 5.43 -3.85
C SER A 555 27.58 5.71 -2.37
N ASP A 556 26.48 5.83 -1.63
CA ASP A 556 26.57 6.02 -0.19
C ASP A 556 27.01 4.74 0.55
N GLU A 557 27.16 4.82 1.88
CA GLU A 557 27.56 3.68 2.73
C GLU A 557 26.63 2.46 2.62
N ARG A 558 25.41 2.65 2.10
CA ARG A 558 24.43 1.58 1.88
C ARG A 558 24.43 1.08 0.43
N GLY A 559 25.35 1.55 -0.40
CA GLY A 559 25.47 1.19 -1.81
C GLY A 559 24.41 1.82 -2.71
N ARG A 560 23.68 2.85 -2.26
CA ARG A 560 22.67 3.53 -3.08
C ARG A 560 23.35 4.46 -4.08
N ASP A 561 22.91 4.41 -5.33
CA ASP A 561 23.43 5.31 -6.36
C ASP A 561 23.03 6.76 -6.08
N SER A 562 23.91 7.68 -6.48
CA SER A 562 23.74 9.12 -6.31
C SER A 562 24.21 9.87 -7.54
N PHE A 563 23.37 10.77 -8.04
CA PHE A 563 23.63 11.59 -9.22
C PHE A 563 23.33 13.06 -8.95
N LEU A 564 24.02 13.94 -9.68
CA LEU A 564 23.69 15.36 -9.75
C LEU A 564 23.24 15.69 -11.16
N ILE A 565 22.10 16.37 -11.26
CA ILE A 565 21.55 16.90 -12.51
C ILE A 565 21.66 18.40 -12.46
N VAL A 566 22.46 18.94 -13.36
CA VAL A 566 22.69 20.37 -13.55
C VAL A 566 21.80 20.85 -14.69
N THR A 567 21.04 21.91 -14.43
CA THR A 567 20.00 22.44 -15.32
C THR A 567 19.97 23.97 -15.26
N ASN A 568 19.20 24.63 -16.13
CA ASN A 568 18.96 26.06 -16.02
C ASN A 568 18.16 26.38 -14.75
N LEU A 569 18.57 27.40 -14.00
CA LEU A 569 17.89 27.80 -12.77
C LEU A 569 16.42 28.17 -13.01
N GLN A 570 16.07 28.67 -14.19
CA GLN A 570 14.69 29.02 -14.55
C GLN A 570 13.79 27.78 -14.72
N ASN A 571 14.37 26.63 -15.09
CA ASN A 571 13.64 25.39 -15.38
C ASN A 571 13.76 24.34 -14.27
N ILE A 572 14.52 24.60 -13.20
CA ILE A 572 14.76 23.63 -12.12
C ILE A 572 13.46 23.06 -11.53
N SER A 573 12.45 23.90 -11.26
CA SER A 573 11.17 23.46 -10.72
C SER A 573 10.41 22.53 -11.67
N LYS A 574 10.53 22.76 -12.99
CA LYS A 574 9.92 21.92 -14.03
C LYS A 574 10.62 20.56 -14.09
N VAL A 575 11.95 20.56 -14.13
CA VAL A 575 12.76 19.32 -14.14
C VAL A 575 12.52 18.50 -12.87
N LYS A 576 12.53 19.15 -11.70
CA LYS A 576 12.26 18.51 -10.42
C LYS A 576 10.87 17.85 -10.41
N SER A 577 9.84 18.60 -10.79
CA SER A 577 8.46 18.07 -10.81
C SER A 577 8.30 16.90 -11.76
N TRP A 578 9.00 16.91 -12.91
CA TRP A 578 8.99 15.79 -13.85
C TRP A 578 9.62 14.55 -13.23
N LEU A 579 10.82 14.67 -12.66
CA LEU A 579 11.51 13.55 -12.01
C LEU A 579 10.74 13.00 -10.80
N GLU A 580 10.18 13.87 -9.96
CA GLU A 580 9.34 13.47 -8.82
C GLU A 580 8.06 12.77 -9.31
N GLY A 581 7.36 13.31 -10.30
CA GLY A 581 6.14 12.71 -10.84
C GLY A 581 6.38 11.35 -11.50
N LEU A 582 7.52 11.16 -12.16
CA LEU A 582 7.95 9.86 -12.67
C LEU A 582 8.24 8.88 -11.53
N SER A 583 8.94 9.33 -10.48
CA SER A 583 9.25 8.54 -9.29
C SER A 583 7.99 8.10 -8.53
N ASP A 584 6.98 8.96 -8.46
CA ASP A 584 5.67 8.67 -7.86
C ASP A 584 4.92 7.56 -8.63
N GLY A 585 5.15 7.45 -9.94
CA GLY A 585 4.62 6.37 -10.79
C GLY A 585 3.18 6.58 -11.28
N TYR A 586 2.64 7.80 -11.16
CA TYR A 586 1.27 8.13 -11.56
C TYR A 586 1.18 9.07 -12.77
N ILE A 587 2.30 9.51 -13.34
CA ILE A 587 2.24 10.39 -14.52
C ILE A 587 2.32 9.62 -15.83
N ILE A 588 1.70 10.19 -16.87
CA ILE A 588 1.83 9.69 -18.24
C ILE A 588 3.15 10.21 -18.82
N PHE A 589 4.04 9.28 -19.14
CA PHE A 589 5.31 9.55 -19.84
C PHE A 589 5.41 8.81 -21.18
N ASP A 590 4.43 7.94 -21.48
CA ASP A 590 4.18 7.45 -22.82
C ASP A 590 2.67 7.42 -23.05
N PRO A 591 2.11 8.30 -23.90
CA PRO A 591 0.68 8.36 -24.15
C PRO A 591 0.17 7.23 -25.05
N GLN A 592 1.06 6.52 -25.77
CA GLN A 592 0.69 5.38 -26.62
C GLN A 592 0.78 4.06 -25.86
N ASP A 593 1.60 3.99 -24.82
CA ASP A 593 1.70 2.84 -23.92
C ASP A 593 1.42 3.23 -22.45
N ILE A 594 0.16 3.13 -22.06
CA ILE A 594 -0.23 3.38 -20.67
C ILE A 594 0.31 2.33 -19.69
N PHE A 595 0.75 1.16 -20.16
CA PHE A 595 1.33 0.08 -19.35
C PHE A 595 2.84 0.26 -19.12
N ALA A 596 3.50 1.15 -19.85
CA ALA A 596 4.91 1.45 -19.67
C ALA A 596 5.21 1.77 -18.20
N LYS A 597 6.35 1.32 -17.70
CA LYS A 597 6.84 1.66 -16.36
C LYS A 597 8.23 2.24 -16.47
N ILE A 598 8.52 3.17 -15.57
CA ILE A 598 9.86 3.68 -15.34
C ILE A 598 10.33 3.17 -13.98
N GLN A 599 11.63 2.91 -13.85
CA GLN A 599 12.19 2.46 -12.58
C GLN A 599 11.98 3.45 -11.45
N GLY A 600 11.79 2.96 -10.24
CA GLY A 600 11.63 3.82 -9.08
C GLY A 600 11.25 3.03 -7.82
N PRO A 601 11.14 3.70 -6.67
CA PRO A 601 11.23 5.15 -6.48
C PRO A 601 12.68 5.65 -6.37
N VAL A 602 12.85 6.95 -6.63
CA VAL A 602 14.06 7.74 -6.34
C VAL A 602 13.71 8.99 -5.53
N VAL A 603 14.68 9.53 -4.82
CA VAL A 603 14.58 10.80 -4.12
C VAL A 603 15.18 11.90 -5.00
N VAL A 604 14.47 13.02 -5.15
CA VAL A 604 14.92 14.19 -5.94
C VAL A 604 14.98 15.40 -5.01
N GLU A 605 16.19 15.89 -4.75
CA GLU A 605 16.42 17.03 -3.84
C GLU A 605 16.91 18.23 -4.63
N ASP A 606 16.40 19.42 -4.29
CA ASP A 606 16.98 20.68 -4.78
C ASP A 606 18.12 21.09 -3.84
N VAL A 607 19.34 21.10 -4.37
CA VAL A 607 20.56 21.42 -3.60
C VAL A 607 21.22 22.70 -4.09
N THR A 608 20.45 23.54 -4.79
CA THR A 608 20.89 24.81 -5.39
C THR A 608 21.44 25.79 -4.34
N ASP A 609 20.89 25.85 -3.13
CA ASP A 609 21.38 26.77 -2.09
C ASP A 609 22.60 26.23 -1.33
N ASN A 610 22.85 24.92 -1.40
CA ASN A 610 24.05 24.25 -0.87
C ASN A 610 25.16 24.14 -1.92
N LYS A 611 25.08 24.98 -2.96
CA LYS A 611 25.99 25.02 -4.11
C LYS A 611 27.44 24.93 -3.70
N GLU A 612 27.94 25.75 -2.78
CA GLU A 612 29.37 25.73 -2.43
C GLU A 612 29.82 24.42 -1.77
N ASN A 613 28.99 23.78 -0.93
CA ASN A 613 29.32 22.49 -0.32
C ASN A 613 29.26 21.33 -1.33
N VAL A 614 28.23 21.32 -2.17
CA VAL A 614 28.10 20.35 -3.27
C VAL A 614 29.21 20.55 -4.30
N LEU A 615 29.55 21.80 -4.61
CA LEU A 615 30.63 22.17 -5.53
C LEU A 615 32.01 21.93 -4.93
N ASN A 616 32.19 22.02 -3.61
CA ASN A 616 33.42 21.59 -2.94
C ASN A 616 33.53 20.06 -2.93
N GLN A 617 32.43 19.31 -2.72
CA GLN A 617 32.42 17.87 -2.96
C GLN A 617 32.77 17.53 -4.41
N LEU A 618 32.21 18.25 -5.39
CA LEU A 618 32.53 18.11 -6.82
C LEU A 618 33.98 18.50 -7.15
N LYS A 619 34.55 19.54 -6.54
CA LYS A 619 35.94 19.97 -6.76
C LYS A 619 36.93 18.97 -6.17
N THR A 620 36.65 18.46 -4.98
CA THR A 620 37.52 17.50 -4.27
C THR A 620 37.43 16.09 -4.87
N SER A 621 36.24 15.70 -5.39
CA SER A 621 35.98 14.37 -5.93
C SER A 621 36.09 14.26 -7.46
N LEU A 622 35.71 15.30 -8.22
CA LEU A 622 35.61 15.27 -9.69
C LEU A 622 36.56 16.24 -10.43
N LYS A 623 37.25 17.17 -9.73
CA LYS A 623 38.13 18.21 -10.33
C LYS A 623 37.45 19.13 -11.37
N ILE A 624 36.15 19.43 -11.22
CA ILE A 624 35.37 20.27 -12.14
C ILE A 624 35.13 21.66 -11.53
N ASP A 625 35.31 22.76 -12.31
CA ASP A 625 35.02 24.13 -11.86
C ASP A 625 33.71 24.68 -12.44
N ILE A 626 33.04 25.56 -11.70
CA ILE A 626 31.71 26.14 -12.04
C ILE A 626 31.75 26.93 -13.35
N LYS A 627 32.92 27.48 -13.70
CA LYS A 627 33.10 28.26 -14.93
C LYS A 627 32.84 27.42 -16.18
N ASP A 628 33.06 26.11 -16.12
CA ASP A 628 32.88 25.18 -17.23
C ASP A 628 31.39 24.85 -17.48
N LEU A 629 30.51 25.13 -16.51
CA LEU A 629 29.07 24.83 -16.60
C LEU A 629 28.23 25.98 -17.18
N LYS A 630 28.78 27.20 -17.24
CA LYS A 630 28.02 28.42 -17.61
C LYS A 630 27.73 28.56 -19.11
N GLY A 631 28.51 27.89 -19.96
CA GLY A 631 28.38 27.96 -21.42
C GLY A 631 27.75 26.71 -22.05
N HIS A 632 27.22 25.79 -21.25
CA HIS A 632 26.86 24.45 -21.72
C HIS A 632 25.48 24.36 -22.39
N PHE A 633 24.54 25.22 -21.99
CA PHE A 633 23.16 25.15 -22.46
C PHE A 633 23.02 25.84 -23.84
N ASN A 634 23.16 25.06 -24.91
CA ASN A 634 23.23 25.53 -26.29
C ASN A 634 21.87 25.96 -26.84
N LEU A 635 20.78 25.49 -26.24
CA LEU A 635 19.41 25.65 -26.74
C LEU A 635 18.61 26.80 -26.09
N ASN A 636 19.21 27.52 -25.14
CA ASN A 636 18.54 28.54 -24.29
C ASN A 636 17.86 29.72 -25.03
N ASN A 637 17.99 29.86 -26.35
CA ASN A 637 17.46 30.98 -27.15
C ASN A 637 16.66 30.58 -28.41
N LYS A 638 16.35 29.30 -28.63
CA LYS A 638 15.54 28.89 -29.80
C LYS A 638 14.04 28.98 -29.49
N THR A 639 13.26 29.62 -30.35
CA THR A 639 11.80 29.84 -30.23
C THR A 639 10.95 28.59 -30.48
N THR A 640 11.54 27.50 -30.96
CA THR A 640 10.86 26.24 -31.25
C THR A 640 11.06 25.24 -30.12
N ASN A 641 10.03 24.46 -29.77
CA ASN A 641 10.11 23.33 -28.83
C ASN A 641 10.42 22.05 -29.63
N PRO A 642 11.70 21.66 -29.80
CA PRO A 642 12.07 20.57 -30.71
C PRO A 642 11.66 19.21 -30.14
N ASP A 643 11.37 18.27 -31.05
CA ASP A 643 11.17 16.86 -30.71
C ASP A 643 12.51 16.09 -30.68
N ALA A 644 12.46 14.87 -30.16
CA ALA A 644 13.64 14.01 -30.02
C ALA A 644 14.36 13.78 -31.35
N LEU A 645 13.64 13.67 -32.46
CA LEU A 645 14.22 13.41 -33.79
C LEU A 645 14.99 14.63 -34.31
N SER A 646 14.44 15.83 -34.13
CA SER A 646 15.10 17.09 -34.47
C SER A 646 16.34 17.32 -33.60
N LEU A 647 16.24 17.03 -32.31
CA LEU A 647 17.36 17.10 -31.37
C LEU A 647 18.48 16.13 -31.75
N TYR A 648 18.14 14.89 -32.11
CA TYR A 648 19.13 13.90 -32.52
C TYR A 648 19.92 14.33 -33.77
N LYS A 649 19.25 14.95 -34.75
CA LYS A 649 19.91 15.45 -35.97
C LYS A 649 20.95 16.53 -35.66
N GLU A 650 20.72 17.34 -34.64
CA GLU A 650 21.61 18.44 -34.26
C GLU A 650 22.67 18.01 -33.23
N PHE A 651 22.31 17.17 -32.26
CA PHE A 651 23.14 16.73 -31.15
C PHE A 651 23.15 15.19 -31.00
N PRO A 652 23.66 14.44 -31.99
CA PRO A 652 23.62 12.98 -31.96
C PRO A 652 24.40 12.39 -30.78
N SER A 653 25.42 13.07 -30.27
CA SER A 653 26.24 12.64 -29.11
C SER A 653 25.50 12.68 -27.77
N TYR A 654 24.34 13.33 -27.69
CA TYR A 654 23.51 13.41 -26.48
C TYR A 654 22.51 12.26 -26.38
N PHE A 655 22.46 11.41 -27.41
CA PHE A 655 21.60 10.24 -27.49
C PHE A 655 22.44 8.98 -27.53
N ASP A 656 21.93 7.95 -26.86
CA ASP A 656 22.33 6.59 -27.12
C ASP A 656 21.10 5.79 -27.56
N LEU A 657 20.95 5.61 -28.88
CA LEU A 657 19.84 4.87 -29.47
C LEU A 657 19.93 3.36 -29.18
N SER A 658 21.08 2.85 -28.71
CA SER A 658 21.23 1.42 -28.39
C SER A 658 20.45 1.00 -27.13
N LYS A 659 20.02 1.97 -26.32
CA LYS A 659 19.38 1.74 -25.03
C LYS A 659 18.09 0.92 -25.15
N PRO A 660 17.79 0.06 -24.17
CA PRO A 660 16.51 -0.64 -24.11
C PRO A 660 15.31 0.30 -24.15
N TYR A 661 15.37 1.40 -23.41
CA TYR A 661 14.31 2.40 -23.40
C TYR A 661 14.86 3.77 -23.04
N PHE A 662 14.23 4.81 -23.58
CA PHE A 662 14.23 6.15 -23.02
C PHE A 662 12.93 6.87 -23.36
N ILE A 663 12.52 7.85 -22.55
CA ILE A 663 11.31 8.64 -22.82
C ILE A 663 11.43 9.33 -24.19
N GLY A 664 10.43 9.12 -25.07
CA GLY A 664 10.43 9.66 -26.43
C GLY A 664 11.05 8.75 -27.50
N GLN A 665 11.59 7.58 -27.13
CA GLN A 665 12.21 6.62 -28.05
C GLN A 665 11.31 6.19 -29.21
N ARG A 666 9.98 6.14 -29.01
CA ARG A 666 9.01 5.76 -30.06
C ARG A 666 9.07 6.64 -31.32
N LEU A 667 9.58 7.87 -31.23
CA LEU A 667 9.77 8.75 -32.39
C LEU A 667 10.84 8.22 -33.37
N PHE A 668 11.65 7.26 -32.93
CA PHE A 668 12.68 6.59 -33.71
C PHE A 668 12.24 5.20 -34.19
N PHE A 669 10.94 4.87 -34.17
CA PHE A 669 10.44 3.62 -34.77
C PHE A 669 10.26 3.77 -36.29
N GLN A 670 10.30 2.65 -37.02
CA GLN A 670 10.09 2.57 -38.48
C GLN A 670 11.12 3.37 -39.32
N ASP A 671 10.70 3.98 -40.44
CA ASP A 671 11.54 4.70 -41.43
C ASP A 671 12.20 5.98 -40.88
N ASN A 672 11.91 6.36 -39.64
CA ASN A 672 12.48 7.54 -39.00
C ASN A 672 13.88 7.30 -38.42
N LEU A 673 14.40 6.07 -38.47
CA LEU A 673 15.74 5.75 -37.99
C LEU A 673 16.82 6.45 -38.84
N PRO A 674 17.63 7.33 -38.25
CA PRO A 674 18.66 8.07 -38.98
C PRO A 674 19.92 7.23 -39.29
N LEU A 675 19.93 5.94 -38.91
CA LEU A 675 21.08 5.04 -39.00
C LEU A 675 20.74 3.75 -39.74
N LYS A 676 21.64 3.30 -40.61
CA LYS A 676 21.61 1.92 -41.14
C LYS A 676 22.20 0.98 -40.09
N ILE A 677 21.35 0.30 -39.33
CA ILE A 677 21.77 -0.71 -38.36
C ILE A 677 22.06 -2.03 -39.07
N LYS A 678 23.26 -2.59 -38.84
CA LYS A 678 23.64 -3.92 -39.32
C LYS A 678 23.59 -4.91 -38.15
N LYS A 679 22.42 -5.46 -37.88
CA LYS A 679 22.22 -6.58 -36.96
C LYS A 679 21.63 -7.76 -37.73
N GLU A 680 22.01 -8.97 -37.33
CA GLU A 680 21.57 -10.21 -37.98
C GLU A 680 20.22 -10.67 -37.44
N GLU A 681 19.40 -11.32 -38.26
CA GLU A 681 18.24 -12.05 -37.77
C GLU A 681 18.69 -13.34 -37.10
N PHE A 682 18.10 -13.64 -35.94
CA PHE A 682 18.40 -14.86 -35.21
C PHE A 682 17.46 -15.98 -35.69
N PHE A 683 18.02 -17.13 -36.08
CA PHE A 683 17.26 -18.30 -36.47
C PHE A 683 17.62 -19.49 -35.58
N PHE A 684 16.59 -20.21 -35.14
CA PHE A 684 16.77 -21.48 -34.44
C PHE A 684 17.06 -22.58 -35.47
N GLU A 685 18.28 -23.13 -35.44
CA GLU A 685 18.63 -24.29 -36.27
C GLU A 685 17.91 -25.56 -35.78
N LYS A 686 17.50 -26.43 -36.72
CA LYS A 686 17.01 -27.77 -36.39
C LYS A 686 18.20 -28.65 -36.03
N GLU A 687 18.29 -29.05 -34.77
CA GLU A 687 19.35 -29.95 -34.30
C GLU A 687 18.92 -31.43 -34.32
N GLU A 688 19.88 -32.31 -34.62
CA GLU A 688 19.75 -33.76 -34.45
C GLU A 688 19.68 -34.11 -32.96
N LYS A 689 18.71 -34.95 -32.62
CA LYS A 689 18.44 -35.36 -31.24
C LYS A 689 19.21 -36.65 -30.93
N GLU A 690 20.41 -36.51 -30.38
CA GLU A 690 20.98 -37.62 -29.61
C GLU A 690 20.15 -37.78 -28.33
N ILE A 691 19.61 -38.98 -28.12
CA ILE A 691 18.77 -39.27 -26.95
C ILE A 691 19.69 -39.45 -25.74
N LYS A 692 19.55 -38.56 -24.75
CA LYS A 692 20.29 -38.63 -23.49
C LYS A 692 19.55 -39.52 -22.49
N LYS A 693 20.29 -40.16 -21.57
CA LYS A 693 19.71 -40.88 -20.44
C LYS A 693 19.61 -39.97 -19.22
N SER A 694 18.57 -40.15 -18.41
CA SER A 694 18.48 -39.51 -17.09
C SER A 694 19.75 -39.75 -16.25
N PHE A 695 20.11 -38.80 -15.39
CA PHE A 695 21.16 -38.96 -14.39
C PHE A 695 20.84 -40.05 -13.34
N LEU A 696 19.57 -40.45 -13.24
CA LEU A 696 19.05 -41.49 -12.37
C LEU A 696 18.62 -42.74 -13.16
N TYR A 697 19.07 -42.89 -14.41
CA TYR A 697 18.61 -43.97 -15.30
C TYR A 697 18.73 -45.37 -14.67
N GLU A 698 19.89 -45.68 -14.10
CA GLU A 698 20.13 -46.98 -13.45
C GLU A 698 19.22 -47.20 -12.22
N ASP A 699 18.90 -46.14 -11.46
CA ASP A 699 17.96 -46.22 -10.35
C ASP A 699 16.53 -46.49 -10.85
N HIS A 700 16.12 -45.85 -11.95
CA HIS A 700 14.81 -46.05 -12.56
C HIS A 700 14.63 -47.47 -13.12
N VAL A 701 15.67 -48.02 -13.75
CA VAL A 701 15.68 -49.42 -14.20
C VAL A 701 15.48 -50.37 -13.02
N LYS A 702 16.19 -50.16 -11.90
CA LYS A 702 16.03 -50.97 -10.68
C LYS A 702 14.63 -50.88 -10.08
N LEU A 703 13.97 -49.73 -10.19
CA LEU A 703 12.60 -49.50 -9.72
C LEU A 703 11.53 -50.03 -10.68
N GLY A 704 11.90 -50.61 -11.83
CA GLY A 704 10.98 -51.19 -12.80
C GLY A 704 10.24 -50.15 -13.65
N ALA A 705 10.81 -48.95 -13.81
CA ALA A 705 10.20 -47.88 -14.60
C ALA A 705 9.91 -48.29 -16.05
N LYS A 706 8.79 -47.81 -16.58
CA LYS A 706 8.51 -47.81 -18.02
C LYS A 706 9.01 -46.51 -18.61
N PHE A 707 9.88 -46.59 -19.61
CA PHE A 707 10.50 -45.41 -20.20
C PHE A 707 9.73 -44.88 -21.40
N THR A 708 9.86 -43.59 -21.65
CA THR A 708 9.46 -42.91 -22.87
C THR A 708 10.56 -41.95 -23.30
N GLN A 709 10.55 -41.57 -24.58
CA GLN A 709 11.33 -40.43 -25.02
C GLN A 709 10.55 -39.14 -24.76
N PHE A 710 11.16 -38.21 -24.03
CA PHE A 710 10.59 -36.91 -23.74
C PHE A 710 11.69 -35.86 -23.87
N ALA A 711 11.48 -34.83 -24.70
CA ALA A 711 12.41 -33.71 -24.83
C ALA A 711 13.87 -34.08 -25.17
N GLY A 712 14.10 -35.21 -25.87
CA GLY A 712 15.45 -35.69 -26.17
C GLY A 712 16.11 -36.49 -25.04
N TRP A 713 15.34 -36.87 -24.02
CA TRP A 713 15.77 -37.69 -22.91
C TRP A 713 14.94 -38.98 -22.81
N GLU A 714 15.58 -40.07 -22.40
CA GLU A 714 14.92 -41.30 -21.97
C GLU A 714 14.55 -41.17 -20.49
N MET A 715 13.24 -41.03 -20.22
CA MET A 715 12.69 -40.69 -18.90
C MET A 715 11.60 -41.68 -18.47
N PRO A 716 11.42 -41.92 -17.16
CA PRO A 716 10.32 -42.74 -16.65
C PRO A 716 8.96 -42.10 -16.96
N LEU A 717 8.12 -42.79 -17.73
CA LEU A 717 6.72 -42.44 -17.97
C LEU A 717 5.86 -42.74 -16.73
N TYR A 718 6.05 -43.92 -16.14
CA TYR A 718 5.46 -44.36 -14.86
C TYR A 718 6.24 -45.57 -14.32
N TYR A 719 6.06 -45.86 -13.04
CA TYR A 719 6.57 -47.04 -12.31
C TYR A 719 5.43 -48.01 -11.99
N THR A 720 4.22 -47.50 -11.77
CA THR A 720 3.00 -48.28 -11.47
C THR A 720 1.92 -48.00 -12.50
N SER A 721 1.15 -46.93 -12.31
CA SER A 721 0.22 -46.37 -13.28
C SER A 721 0.11 -44.85 -13.06
N ILE A 722 -0.26 -44.12 -14.12
CA ILE A 722 -0.42 -42.65 -14.06
C ILE A 722 -1.42 -42.25 -12.96
N THR A 723 -2.54 -42.96 -12.85
CA THR A 723 -3.58 -42.68 -11.85
C THR A 723 -3.10 -42.92 -10.43
N GLU A 724 -2.39 -44.03 -10.19
CA GLU A 724 -1.90 -44.37 -8.86
C GLU A 724 -0.83 -43.38 -8.37
N GLU A 725 0.09 -42.98 -9.26
CA GLU A 725 1.13 -42.00 -8.98
C GLU A 725 0.56 -40.58 -8.77
N HIS A 726 -0.41 -40.18 -9.61
CA HIS A 726 -1.15 -38.93 -9.40
C HIS A 726 -1.81 -38.91 -8.01
N LYS A 727 -2.53 -39.98 -7.67
CA LYS A 727 -3.22 -40.11 -6.38
C LYS A 727 -2.22 -40.06 -5.21
N ALA A 728 -1.06 -40.67 -5.36
CA ALA A 728 -0.01 -40.62 -4.34
C ALA A 728 0.47 -39.19 -4.06
N VAL A 729 0.59 -38.32 -5.08
CA VAL A 729 0.95 -36.91 -4.87
C VAL A 729 -0.15 -36.15 -4.14
N ARG A 730 -1.42 -36.38 -4.50
CA ARG A 730 -2.58 -35.69 -3.90
C ARG A 730 -2.81 -36.10 -2.44
N GLU A 731 -2.62 -37.38 -2.12
CA GLU A 731 -2.92 -37.93 -0.80
C GLU A 731 -1.71 -37.99 0.14
N ALA A 732 -0.49 -38.04 -0.40
CA ALA A 732 0.74 -38.24 0.35
C ALA A 732 1.91 -37.45 -0.24
N ALA A 733 2.80 -38.11 -0.99
CA ALA A 733 3.87 -37.46 -1.72
C ALA A 733 4.33 -38.31 -2.92
N GLY A 734 4.85 -37.65 -3.95
CA GLY A 734 5.57 -38.25 -5.05
C GLY A 734 6.96 -37.62 -5.22
N ILE A 735 7.95 -38.45 -5.52
CA ILE A 735 9.29 -37.99 -5.93
C ILE A 735 9.44 -38.16 -7.45
N PHE A 736 9.89 -37.10 -8.12
CA PHE A 736 10.00 -37.04 -9.56
C PHE A 736 11.43 -36.73 -9.97
N ASP A 737 11.89 -37.47 -10.98
CA ASP A 737 13.11 -37.15 -11.68
C ASP A 737 12.83 -36.05 -12.71
N VAL A 738 13.23 -34.84 -12.34
CA VAL A 738 13.18 -33.67 -13.22
C VAL A 738 14.56 -33.27 -13.73
N SER A 739 15.58 -34.11 -13.52
CA SER A 739 16.99 -33.84 -13.85
C SER A 739 17.28 -33.63 -15.34
N HIS A 740 16.26 -33.72 -16.20
CA HIS A 740 16.29 -33.40 -17.62
C HIS A 740 16.06 -31.90 -17.90
N MET A 741 15.48 -31.12 -16.98
CA MET A 741 15.25 -29.67 -17.09
C MET A 741 16.55 -28.89 -17.27
N GLY A 742 16.52 -27.78 -18.01
CA GLY A 742 17.72 -26.98 -18.25
C GLY A 742 18.07 -26.10 -17.05
N VAL A 743 19.36 -26.01 -16.69
CA VAL A 743 19.85 -25.19 -15.58
C VAL A 743 20.95 -24.28 -16.09
N ILE A 744 20.67 -22.98 -16.17
CA ILE A 744 21.57 -21.97 -16.75
C ILE A 744 21.93 -20.94 -15.69
N GLU A 745 23.21 -20.60 -15.55
CA GLU A 745 23.67 -19.48 -14.73
C GLU A 745 23.82 -18.23 -15.59
N VAL A 746 23.36 -17.09 -15.08
CA VAL A 746 23.64 -15.75 -15.62
C VAL A 746 24.26 -14.91 -14.51
N SER A 747 25.46 -14.38 -14.73
CA SER A 747 26.21 -13.66 -13.68
C SER A 747 27.06 -12.50 -14.19
N GLY A 748 27.34 -11.54 -13.31
CA GLY A 748 28.09 -10.31 -13.59
C GLY A 748 27.29 -9.05 -13.21
N GLU A 749 27.97 -7.91 -13.05
CA GLU A 749 27.36 -6.65 -12.57
C GLU A 749 26.13 -6.20 -13.40
N GLY A 750 26.07 -6.56 -14.67
CA GLY A 750 24.94 -6.28 -15.57
C GLY A 750 23.83 -7.34 -15.62
N ALA A 751 23.88 -8.39 -14.79
CA ALA A 751 22.97 -9.54 -14.89
C ALA A 751 21.50 -9.16 -14.77
N VAL A 752 21.16 -8.24 -13.85
CA VAL A 752 19.78 -7.79 -13.66
C VAL A 752 19.26 -7.05 -14.89
N ASP A 753 20.04 -6.10 -15.39
CA ASP A 753 19.65 -5.27 -16.55
C ASP A 753 19.56 -6.13 -17.82
N PHE A 754 20.46 -7.10 -17.98
CA PHE A 754 20.41 -8.09 -19.06
C PHE A 754 19.11 -8.93 -18.99
N LEU A 755 18.76 -9.45 -17.81
CA LEU A 755 17.57 -10.29 -17.65
C LEU A 755 16.27 -9.49 -17.74
N ASP A 756 16.23 -8.24 -17.31
CA ASP A 756 15.10 -7.32 -17.50
C ASP A 756 14.84 -7.06 -19.00
N VAL A 757 15.88 -7.07 -19.83
CA VAL A 757 15.74 -6.95 -21.30
C VAL A 757 15.32 -8.28 -21.93
N ALA A 758 15.88 -9.39 -21.47
CA ALA A 758 15.65 -10.70 -22.08
C ALA A 758 14.29 -11.33 -21.69
N THR A 759 13.67 -10.92 -20.59
CA THR A 759 12.52 -11.61 -19.99
C THR A 759 11.33 -10.68 -19.74
N THR A 760 10.13 -11.23 -19.55
CA THR A 760 8.89 -10.44 -19.46
C THR A 760 8.55 -9.90 -18.07
N ASN A 761 9.06 -10.54 -17.01
CA ASN A 761 8.80 -10.14 -15.63
C ASN A 761 10.02 -9.44 -15.03
N TYR A 762 9.75 -8.49 -14.14
CA TYR A 762 10.76 -7.58 -13.63
C TYR A 762 11.68 -8.26 -12.60
N VAL A 763 12.90 -8.60 -13.04
CA VAL A 763 13.89 -9.42 -12.33
C VAL A 763 14.43 -8.71 -11.10
N ARG A 764 14.50 -7.38 -11.12
CA ARG A 764 14.99 -6.58 -9.98
C ARG A 764 14.08 -6.62 -8.75
N TRP A 765 12.85 -7.15 -8.85
CA TRP A 765 12.02 -7.42 -7.67
C TRP A 765 12.40 -8.71 -6.95
N ILE A 766 13.15 -9.60 -7.59
CA ILE A 766 13.57 -10.87 -7.01
C ILE A 766 14.69 -10.59 -6.00
N LYS A 767 14.41 -10.81 -4.71
CA LYS A 767 15.43 -10.69 -3.67
C LYS A 767 16.27 -11.96 -3.61
N GLN A 768 17.45 -11.86 -3.00
CA GLN A 768 18.27 -13.03 -2.73
C GLN A 768 17.45 -14.10 -1.97
N GLY A 769 17.49 -15.34 -2.44
CA GLY A 769 16.70 -16.44 -1.86
C GLY A 769 15.26 -16.53 -2.39
N GLU A 770 14.89 -15.71 -3.38
CA GLU A 770 13.58 -15.77 -4.04
C GLU A 770 13.72 -16.17 -5.52
N CYS A 771 12.63 -16.70 -6.07
CA CYS A 771 12.54 -17.01 -7.49
C CYS A 771 11.23 -16.52 -8.10
N GLN A 772 11.20 -16.38 -9.43
CA GLN A 772 10.06 -15.86 -10.17
C GLN A 772 9.88 -16.57 -11.50
N TYR A 773 8.63 -16.88 -11.82
CA TYR A 773 8.23 -17.36 -13.14
C TYR A 773 8.28 -16.22 -14.16
N SER A 774 8.82 -16.46 -15.35
CA SER A 774 8.93 -15.46 -16.42
C SER A 774 8.83 -16.13 -17.80
N PHE A 775 8.65 -15.34 -18.85
CA PHE A 775 8.75 -15.83 -20.22
C PHE A 775 10.01 -15.27 -20.89
N LEU A 776 10.61 -16.10 -21.74
CA LEU A 776 11.55 -15.65 -22.76
C LEU A 776 10.80 -15.52 -24.08
N LEU A 777 10.91 -14.36 -24.73
CA LEU A 777 10.28 -14.09 -26.01
C LEU A 777 11.33 -13.91 -27.10
N ASP A 778 10.98 -14.30 -28.32
CA ASP A 778 11.73 -13.95 -29.51
C ASP A 778 11.41 -12.50 -29.97
N PRO A 779 12.12 -11.95 -30.98
CA PRO A 779 11.89 -10.57 -31.44
C PRO A 779 10.48 -10.28 -31.98
N ASP A 780 9.69 -11.30 -32.30
CA ASP A 780 8.30 -11.18 -32.76
C ASP A 780 7.31 -11.30 -31.60
N GLY A 781 7.79 -11.53 -30.37
CA GLY A 781 6.98 -11.70 -29.17
C GLY A 781 6.46 -13.13 -28.97
N ASN A 782 6.94 -14.13 -29.72
CA ASN A 782 6.55 -15.52 -29.51
C ASN A 782 7.32 -16.12 -28.33
N VAL A 783 6.66 -17.01 -27.59
CA VAL A 783 7.27 -17.68 -26.44
C VAL A 783 8.37 -18.64 -26.91
N ILE A 784 9.61 -18.34 -26.54
CA ILE A 784 10.74 -19.26 -26.68
C ILE A 784 10.63 -20.37 -25.66
N ASP A 785 10.40 -20.00 -24.40
CA ASP A 785 10.17 -20.89 -23.27
C ASP A 785 9.54 -20.13 -22.09
N ASP A 786 8.86 -20.86 -21.21
CA ASP A 786 8.61 -20.42 -19.85
C ASP A 786 9.75 -20.84 -18.92
N ILE A 787 10.12 -19.95 -18.00
CA ILE A 787 11.31 -20.13 -17.15
C ILE A 787 11.04 -19.74 -15.70
N MET A 788 11.87 -20.28 -14.80
CA MET A 788 11.97 -19.82 -13.41
C MET A 788 13.35 -19.19 -13.18
N ILE A 789 13.37 -17.95 -12.70
CA ILE A 789 14.60 -17.19 -12.41
C ILE A 789 14.81 -17.15 -10.90
N TYR A 790 15.96 -17.60 -10.44
CA TYR A 790 16.39 -17.65 -9.03
C TYR A 790 17.46 -16.59 -8.79
N CYS A 791 17.29 -15.73 -7.79
CA CYS A 791 18.30 -14.76 -7.37
C CYS A 791 19.19 -15.38 -6.29
N LEU A 792 20.34 -15.92 -6.69
CA LEU A 792 21.29 -16.57 -5.78
C LEU A 792 22.08 -15.53 -4.97
N GLU A 793 22.53 -14.48 -5.65
CA GLU A 793 23.26 -13.32 -5.11
C GLU A 793 22.91 -12.09 -5.95
N LYS A 794 23.33 -10.89 -5.53
CA LYS A 794 23.01 -9.60 -6.19
C LYS A 794 23.18 -9.62 -7.72
N ASP A 795 24.26 -10.26 -8.18
CA ASP A 795 24.68 -10.27 -9.59
C ASP A 795 24.82 -11.70 -10.12
N LYS A 796 24.11 -12.67 -9.51
CA LYS A 796 24.18 -14.09 -9.86
C LYS A 796 22.81 -14.74 -9.81
N TYR A 797 22.37 -15.19 -10.98
CA TYR A 797 21.05 -15.75 -11.20
C TYR A 797 21.14 -17.17 -11.77
N MET A 798 20.16 -17.99 -11.44
CA MET A 798 19.98 -19.32 -12.02
C MET A 798 18.61 -19.39 -12.71
N ILE A 799 18.60 -19.79 -13.97
CA ILE A 799 17.41 -19.94 -14.79
C ILE A 799 17.13 -21.43 -14.98
N ILE A 800 15.91 -21.83 -14.68
CA ILE A 800 15.38 -23.15 -14.96
C ILE A 800 14.46 -23.04 -16.17
N CYS A 801 14.74 -23.84 -17.19
CA CYS A 801 14.01 -23.87 -18.46
C CYS A 801 13.57 -25.29 -18.81
N ASN A 802 12.62 -25.44 -19.72
CA ASN A 802 12.13 -26.74 -20.15
C ASN A 802 13.25 -27.53 -20.85
N ALA A 803 13.31 -28.83 -20.57
CA ALA A 803 14.31 -29.73 -21.12
C ALA A 803 14.42 -29.67 -22.66
N ALA A 804 13.28 -29.55 -23.34
CA ALA A 804 13.22 -29.51 -24.81
C ALA A 804 13.86 -28.24 -25.40
N ASN A 805 13.93 -27.18 -24.59
CA ASN A 805 14.32 -25.85 -25.00
C ASN A 805 15.65 -25.40 -24.40
N GLN A 806 16.33 -26.18 -23.56
CA GLN A 806 17.57 -25.76 -22.90
C GLN A 806 18.60 -25.15 -23.87
N LYS A 807 18.92 -25.84 -24.98
CA LYS A 807 19.83 -25.32 -26.00
C LYS A 807 19.27 -24.09 -26.70
N LYS A 808 17.96 -24.08 -26.97
CA LYS A 808 17.23 -22.97 -27.60
C LYS A 808 17.35 -21.70 -26.74
N VAL A 809 17.10 -21.82 -25.45
CA VAL A 809 17.21 -20.77 -24.44
C VAL A 809 18.66 -20.31 -24.31
N LEU A 810 19.62 -21.23 -24.19
CA LEU A 810 21.04 -20.89 -24.09
C LEU A 810 21.52 -20.08 -25.30
N ARG A 811 21.27 -20.57 -26.53
CA ARG A 811 21.64 -19.89 -27.77
C ARG A 811 20.97 -18.52 -27.89
N TRP A 812 19.71 -18.40 -27.46
CA TRP A 812 19.01 -17.11 -27.44
C TRP A 812 19.66 -16.12 -26.47
N LEU A 813 19.92 -16.52 -25.21
CA LEU A 813 20.57 -15.66 -24.24
C LEU A 813 21.98 -15.24 -24.72
N GLU A 814 22.74 -16.16 -25.33
CA GLU A 814 24.03 -15.86 -25.94
C GLU A 814 23.91 -14.89 -27.12
N ALA A 815 22.87 -15.04 -27.95
CA ALA A 815 22.58 -14.12 -29.05
C ALA A 815 22.29 -12.70 -28.57
N VAL A 816 21.42 -12.56 -27.56
CA VAL A 816 21.13 -11.26 -26.91
C VAL A 816 22.43 -10.68 -26.32
N ASN A 817 23.22 -11.49 -25.62
CA ASN A 817 24.47 -11.09 -24.97
C ASN A 817 25.55 -10.66 -25.97
N SER A 818 25.54 -11.22 -27.19
CA SER A 818 26.53 -10.90 -28.23
C SER A 818 26.35 -9.51 -28.86
N LYS A 819 25.16 -8.90 -28.71
CA LYS A 819 24.73 -7.64 -29.37
C LYS A 819 24.72 -7.66 -30.91
N LYS A 820 24.99 -8.83 -31.53
CA LYS A 820 25.02 -8.98 -33.00
C LYS A 820 23.64 -9.15 -33.62
N TYR A 821 22.70 -9.69 -32.86
CA TYR A 821 21.37 -10.07 -33.36
C TYR A 821 20.31 -9.03 -33.04
N LEU A 822 19.28 -8.96 -33.89
CA LEU A 822 18.07 -8.19 -33.63
C LEU A 822 17.29 -8.81 -32.48
N ILE A 823 17.06 -8.03 -31.42
CA ILE A 823 16.22 -8.42 -30.28
C ILE A 823 14.86 -7.71 -30.27
N ASP A 824 14.71 -6.68 -31.10
CA ASP A 824 13.46 -5.95 -31.33
C ASP A 824 13.46 -5.49 -32.79
N LYS A 825 12.54 -6.02 -33.60
CA LYS A 825 12.43 -5.66 -35.02
C LYS A 825 11.82 -4.28 -35.23
N SER A 826 11.01 -3.79 -34.29
CA SER A 826 10.39 -2.46 -34.35
C SER A 826 11.38 -1.35 -34.00
N TYR A 827 12.39 -1.67 -33.20
CA TYR A 827 13.49 -0.80 -32.85
C TYR A 827 14.86 -1.51 -32.94
N PRO A 828 15.40 -1.68 -34.17
CA PRO A 828 16.66 -2.38 -34.42
C PRO A 828 17.88 -1.95 -33.60
N PRO A 829 18.07 -0.66 -33.22
CA PRO A 829 19.22 -0.26 -32.40
C PRO A 829 19.28 -0.97 -31.03
N ARG A 830 18.16 -1.43 -30.46
CA ARG A 830 18.06 -1.99 -29.10
C ARG A 830 19.12 -3.07 -28.80
N GLU A 831 19.78 -2.96 -27.65
CA GLU A 831 20.69 -3.98 -27.12
C GLU A 831 20.86 -3.88 -25.60
N VAL A 832 21.44 -4.93 -25.04
CA VAL A 832 21.92 -4.93 -23.65
C VAL A 832 23.19 -4.09 -23.53
N LYS A 833 23.31 -3.33 -22.42
CA LYS A 833 24.45 -2.42 -22.22
C LYS A 833 25.70 -3.17 -21.77
N GLU A 834 25.54 -4.07 -20.81
CA GLU A 834 26.63 -4.91 -20.29
C GLU A 834 26.57 -6.31 -20.87
N VAL A 835 27.74 -6.93 -21.04
CA VAL A 835 27.86 -8.36 -21.40
C VAL A 835 27.99 -9.15 -20.10
N VAL A 836 27.22 -10.23 -19.99
CA VAL A 836 27.17 -11.08 -18.81
C VAL A 836 27.78 -12.45 -19.08
N LYS A 837 28.14 -13.15 -18.02
CA LYS A 837 28.62 -14.53 -18.10
C LYS A 837 27.42 -15.48 -18.07
N ILE A 838 27.30 -16.32 -19.10
CA ILE A 838 26.26 -17.34 -19.21
C ILE A 838 26.93 -18.71 -19.17
N ARG A 839 26.42 -19.65 -18.36
CA ARG A 839 26.92 -21.03 -18.28
C ARG A 839 25.79 -22.04 -18.21
N ASP A 840 25.94 -23.14 -18.94
CA ASP A 840 25.13 -24.35 -18.72
C ASP A 840 25.66 -25.09 -17.48
N LEU A 841 24.86 -25.15 -16.41
CA LEU A 841 25.24 -25.84 -15.18
C LEU A 841 25.05 -27.36 -15.23
N LYS A 842 24.57 -27.93 -16.34
CA LYS A 842 24.51 -29.39 -16.52
C LYS A 842 25.74 -29.92 -17.25
N ASP A 843 26.36 -29.07 -18.07
CA ASP A 843 27.56 -29.39 -18.82
C ASP A 843 28.73 -29.72 -17.89
N ILE A 844 29.63 -30.59 -18.36
CA ILE A 844 30.78 -31.04 -17.56
C ILE A 844 31.74 -29.89 -17.23
N SER A 845 31.78 -28.85 -18.06
CA SER A 845 32.60 -27.65 -17.87
C SER A 845 32.21 -26.82 -16.64
N ALA A 846 31.00 -26.99 -16.10
CA ALA A 846 30.59 -26.33 -14.85
C ALA A 846 31.28 -26.93 -13.60
N GLY A 847 31.93 -28.10 -13.73
CA GLY A 847 32.72 -28.72 -12.66
C GLY A 847 31.93 -28.88 -11.36
N LYS A 848 32.48 -28.40 -10.24
CA LYS A 848 31.85 -28.47 -8.91
C LYS A 848 30.54 -27.69 -8.79
N GLU A 849 30.27 -26.77 -9.70
CA GLU A 849 29.04 -25.96 -9.70
C GLU A 849 27.89 -26.62 -10.46
N ARG A 850 28.10 -27.82 -11.03
CA ARG A 850 27.06 -28.55 -11.76
C ARG A 850 25.83 -28.75 -10.91
N LYS A 851 24.66 -28.60 -11.51
CA LYS A 851 23.37 -28.73 -10.85
C LYS A 851 22.38 -29.48 -11.72
N ILE A 852 21.68 -30.41 -11.10
CA ILE A 852 20.45 -31.05 -11.61
C ILE A 852 19.38 -30.99 -10.54
N ASP A 853 18.14 -31.22 -10.95
CA ASP A 853 16.97 -31.07 -10.11
C ASP A 853 16.25 -32.40 -9.83
N ILE A 854 15.76 -32.54 -8.59
CA ILE A 854 14.86 -33.59 -8.14
C ILE A 854 13.67 -32.91 -7.46
N ALA A 855 12.45 -33.36 -7.69
CA ALA A 855 11.25 -32.77 -7.11
C ALA A 855 10.56 -33.72 -6.13
N LEU A 856 10.20 -33.22 -4.95
CA LEU A 856 9.36 -33.90 -3.96
C LEU A 856 8.07 -33.10 -3.78
N GLN A 857 6.93 -33.68 -4.15
CA GLN A 857 5.66 -32.96 -4.30
C GLN A 857 4.56 -33.68 -3.51
N GLY A 858 3.70 -32.94 -2.81
CA GLY A 858 2.56 -33.49 -2.06
C GLY A 858 2.57 -33.16 -0.57
N PRO A 859 1.43 -33.23 0.13
CA PRO A 859 1.26 -32.76 1.50
C PRO A 859 2.27 -33.38 2.49
N ALA A 860 2.73 -34.61 2.27
CA ALA A 860 3.70 -35.29 3.14
C ALA A 860 5.16 -34.84 2.92
N SER A 861 5.45 -34.02 1.90
CA SER A 861 6.82 -33.62 1.52
C SER A 861 7.59 -32.96 2.67
N ILE A 862 6.90 -32.15 3.50
CA ILE A 862 7.54 -31.51 4.66
C ILE A 862 7.93 -32.53 5.73
N LEU A 863 7.07 -33.50 6.04
CA LEU A 863 7.33 -34.54 7.04
C LEU A 863 8.49 -35.44 6.61
N ILE A 864 8.57 -35.72 5.30
CA ILE A 864 9.68 -36.46 4.70
C ILE A 864 10.98 -35.69 4.90
N LEU A 865 11.00 -34.38 4.57
CA LEU A 865 12.19 -33.54 4.75
C LEU A 865 12.64 -33.44 6.21
N GLU A 866 11.72 -33.25 7.14
CA GLU A 866 12.02 -33.25 8.58
C GLU A 866 12.70 -34.55 9.04
N SER A 867 12.38 -35.67 8.41
CA SER A 867 12.98 -36.96 8.75
C SER A 867 14.39 -37.17 8.19
N ILE A 868 14.83 -36.32 7.27
CA ILE A 868 16.14 -36.39 6.60
C ILE A 868 17.08 -35.28 7.10
N VAL A 869 16.54 -34.13 7.48
CA VAL A 869 17.31 -32.98 7.96
C VAL A 869 17.63 -33.18 9.45
N GLU A 870 18.92 -33.30 9.80
CA GLU A 870 19.35 -33.48 11.19
C GLU A 870 19.38 -32.17 12.00
N ASP A 871 19.68 -31.04 11.34
CA ASP A 871 19.75 -29.73 11.96
C ASP A 871 18.35 -29.15 12.21
N LYS A 872 17.98 -29.04 13.50
CA LYS A 872 16.69 -28.47 13.92
C LYS A 872 16.46 -27.04 13.42
N LYS A 873 17.52 -26.22 13.35
CA LYS A 873 17.39 -24.85 12.84
C LYS A 873 17.04 -24.88 11.34
N LEU A 874 17.73 -25.72 10.57
CA LEU A 874 17.45 -25.90 9.15
C LEU A 874 16.02 -26.44 8.91
N GLN A 875 15.53 -27.35 9.76
CA GLN A 875 14.13 -27.80 9.71
C GLN A 875 13.15 -26.63 9.88
N GLU A 876 13.38 -25.76 10.87
CA GLU A 876 12.55 -24.56 11.08
C GLU A 876 12.62 -23.59 9.90
N ASP A 877 13.81 -23.39 9.33
CA ASP A 877 14.01 -22.52 8.18
C ASP A 877 13.27 -23.04 6.94
N ILE A 878 13.32 -24.36 6.66
CA ILE A 878 12.58 -25.01 5.57
C ILE A 878 11.06 -24.90 5.76
N LYS A 879 10.56 -24.99 7.00
CA LYS A 879 9.13 -24.79 7.30
C LYS A 879 8.66 -23.36 7.07
N ARG A 880 9.55 -22.39 7.28
CA ARG A 880 9.24 -20.95 7.11
C ARG A 880 9.31 -20.50 5.67
N LEU A 881 9.91 -21.29 4.76
CA LEU A 881 9.95 -20.99 3.34
C LEU A 881 8.55 -20.80 2.76
N LYS A 882 8.30 -19.63 2.20
CA LYS A 882 7.08 -19.34 1.44
C LYS A 882 7.24 -19.88 0.01
N LYS A 883 6.11 -20.06 -0.68
CA LYS A 883 6.12 -20.41 -2.12
C LYS A 883 7.03 -19.45 -2.90
N ASN A 884 7.86 -20.00 -3.79
CA ASN A 884 8.88 -19.28 -4.57
C ASN A 884 10.04 -18.68 -3.76
N GLN A 885 10.32 -19.23 -2.58
CA GLN A 885 11.55 -18.97 -1.84
C GLN A 885 12.41 -20.22 -1.77
N PHE A 886 13.71 -20.05 -1.59
CA PHE A 886 14.66 -21.14 -1.47
C PHE A 886 15.74 -20.84 -0.42
N ILE A 887 16.43 -21.87 0.02
CA ILE A 887 17.64 -21.76 0.83
C ILE A 887 18.77 -22.60 0.23
N GLU A 888 20.01 -22.16 0.42
CA GLU A 888 21.18 -23.02 0.24
C GLU A 888 21.50 -23.74 1.55
N ALA A 889 21.61 -25.06 1.50
CA ALA A 889 21.79 -25.89 2.68
C ALA A 889 22.62 -27.15 2.40
N LYS A 890 22.96 -27.87 3.47
CA LYS A 890 23.63 -29.16 3.41
C LYS A 890 22.75 -30.22 4.08
N ILE A 891 22.36 -31.26 3.34
CA ILE A 891 21.62 -32.40 3.87
C ILE A 891 22.47 -33.65 3.70
N SER A 892 22.73 -34.39 4.79
CA SER A 892 23.51 -35.63 4.77
C SER A 892 24.85 -35.52 4.03
N GLY A 893 25.55 -34.38 4.17
CA GLY A 893 26.83 -34.16 3.48
C GLY A 893 26.72 -33.49 2.09
N ILE A 894 25.53 -33.41 1.50
CA ILE A 894 25.32 -32.91 0.13
C ILE A 894 24.95 -31.44 0.15
N LYS A 895 25.69 -30.60 -0.58
CA LYS A 895 25.34 -29.18 -0.79
C LYS A 895 24.22 -29.09 -1.83
N MET A 896 23.14 -28.38 -1.51
CA MET A 896 22.01 -28.21 -2.42
C MET A 896 21.28 -26.88 -2.21
N ILE A 897 20.51 -26.48 -3.22
CA ILE A 897 19.44 -25.49 -3.08
C ILE A 897 18.15 -26.24 -2.81
N ILE A 898 17.44 -25.86 -1.75
CA ILE A 898 16.11 -26.37 -1.40
C ILE A 898 15.10 -25.28 -1.72
N SER A 899 14.31 -25.48 -2.77
CA SER A 899 13.34 -24.52 -3.25
C SER A 899 11.93 -24.93 -2.89
N ARG A 900 11.11 -23.98 -2.44
CA ARG A 900 9.67 -24.13 -2.22
C ARG A 900 8.90 -23.85 -3.51
N THR A 901 9.23 -24.62 -4.54
CA THR A 901 8.64 -24.58 -5.88
C THR A 901 8.02 -25.93 -6.23
N GLY A 902 7.18 -25.94 -7.25
CA GLY A 902 6.48 -27.15 -7.67
C GLY A 902 5.50 -26.90 -8.79
N TYR A 903 5.26 -27.96 -9.54
CA TYR A 903 4.42 -27.97 -10.74
C TYR A 903 3.14 -28.78 -10.57
N THR A 904 2.78 -29.16 -9.35
CA THR A 904 1.66 -30.09 -9.07
C THR A 904 0.42 -29.40 -8.50
N GLY A 905 0.52 -28.12 -8.13
CA GLY A 905 -0.56 -27.38 -7.45
C GLY A 905 -0.66 -27.64 -5.94
N GLU A 906 0.16 -28.55 -5.40
CA GLU A 906 0.16 -28.91 -3.98
C GLU A 906 0.63 -27.79 -3.06
N GLU A 907 0.08 -27.76 -1.85
CA GLU A 907 0.46 -26.77 -0.83
C GLU A 907 1.91 -26.97 -0.37
N PHE A 908 2.32 -28.24 -0.20
CA PHE A 908 3.69 -28.59 0.18
C PHE A 908 4.45 -29.26 -0.96
N SER A 909 5.38 -28.51 -1.55
CA SER A 909 6.21 -28.97 -2.67
C SER A 909 7.61 -28.39 -2.56
N TYR A 910 8.59 -29.20 -2.92
CA TYR A 910 10.01 -28.84 -2.91
C TYR A 910 10.72 -29.34 -4.16
N GLU A 911 11.71 -28.57 -4.60
CA GLU A 911 12.68 -28.95 -5.62
C GLU A 911 14.08 -28.79 -5.05
N PHE A 912 14.97 -29.72 -5.40
CA PHE A 912 16.33 -29.78 -4.89
C PHE A 912 17.31 -29.66 -6.04
N TYR A 913 18.20 -28.68 -6.00
CA TYR A 913 19.27 -28.53 -6.98
C TYR A 913 20.60 -28.95 -6.36
N LEU A 914 21.19 -30.02 -6.87
CA LEU A 914 22.39 -30.66 -6.33
C LEU A 914 23.32 -31.17 -7.43
N HIS A 915 24.54 -31.54 -7.07
CA HIS A 915 25.53 -32.03 -8.02
C HIS A 915 25.12 -33.42 -8.58
N PRO A 916 25.27 -33.70 -9.89
CA PRO A 916 24.87 -34.98 -10.49
C PRO A 916 25.41 -36.23 -9.78
N ASP A 917 26.63 -36.16 -9.28
CA ASP A 917 27.28 -37.28 -8.58
C ASP A 917 26.58 -37.66 -7.26
N ASP A 918 25.84 -36.73 -6.65
CA ASP A 918 25.12 -36.95 -5.39
C ASP A 918 23.66 -37.42 -5.61
N ALA A 919 23.18 -37.43 -6.85
CA ALA A 919 21.76 -37.59 -7.15
C ALA A 919 21.21 -38.97 -6.82
N SER A 920 21.93 -40.04 -7.20
CA SER A 920 21.50 -41.41 -6.90
C SER A 920 21.39 -41.65 -5.39
N PHE A 921 22.36 -41.18 -4.61
CA PHE A 921 22.32 -41.29 -3.15
C PHE A 921 21.12 -40.52 -2.56
N PHE A 922 20.94 -39.26 -2.96
CA PHE A 922 19.86 -38.43 -2.43
C PHE A 922 18.46 -38.94 -2.81
N TRP A 923 18.28 -39.39 -4.06
CA TRP A 923 17.05 -40.01 -4.54
C TRP A 923 16.66 -41.22 -3.69
N ASN A 924 17.61 -42.14 -3.48
CA ASN A 924 17.38 -43.34 -2.69
C ASN A 924 17.16 -43.03 -1.19
N LEU A 925 17.83 -42.02 -0.65
CA LEU A 925 17.61 -41.54 0.72
C LEU A 925 16.18 -41.01 0.93
N ILE A 926 15.68 -40.18 0.01
CA ILE A 926 14.29 -39.69 0.07
C ILE A 926 13.31 -40.86 -0.04
N LEU A 927 13.53 -41.79 -0.97
CA LEU A 927 12.68 -42.97 -1.13
C LEU A 927 12.65 -43.81 0.16
N GLU A 928 13.80 -44.11 0.76
CA GLU A 928 13.89 -44.88 2.01
C GLU A 928 13.12 -44.21 3.14
N LYS A 929 13.42 -42.93 3.42
CA LYS A 929 12.80 -42.19 4.53
C LYS A 929 11.32 -41.87 4.28
N GLY A 930 10.94 -41.74 3.01
CA GLY A 930 9.58 -41.46 2.57
C GLY A 930 8.62 -42.65 2.62
N ARG A 931 9.11 -43.91 2.68
CA ARG A 931 8.23 -45.11 2.71
C ARG A 931 7.19 -45.06 3.83
N LYS A 932 7.59 -44.62 5.03
CA LYS A 932 6.67 -44.50 6.19
C LYS A 932 5.57 -43.45 6.00
N PHE A 933 5.73 -42.56 5.02
CA PHE A 933 4.79 -41.51 4.65
C PHE A 933 4.08 -41.81 3.31
N ASN A 934 4.13 -43.05 2.83
CA ASN A 934 3.51 -43.47 1.57
C ASN A 934 4.03 -42.72 0.32
N LEU A 935 5.29 -42.30 0.34
CA LEU A 935 5.97 -41.72 -0.83
C LEU A 935 6.06 -42.75 -1.96
N LYS A 936 5.80 -42.32 -3.21
CA LYS A 936 6.05 -43.12 -4.41
C LYS A 936 6.98 -42.41 -5.40
N PRO A 937 7.82 -43.16 -6.15
CA PRO A 937 8.43 -42.60 -7.36
C PRO A 937 7.34 -42.38 -8.40
N CYS A 938 7.36 -41.23 -9.05
CA CYS A 938 6.36 -40.82 -10.04
C CYS A 938 7.01 -40.44 -11.37
N GLY A 939 6.40 -40.85 -12.48
CA GLY A 939 6.87 -40.60 -13.83
C GLY A 939 6.19 -39.40 -14.51
N LEU A 940 6.58 -39.16 -15.76
CA LEU A 940 6.11 -38.04 -16.56
C LEU A 940 4.59 -38.03 -16.77
N GLY A 941 3.93 -39.18 -16.82
CA GLY A 941 2.48 -39.24 -17.02
C GLY A 941 1.70 -38.66 -15.84
N ALA A 942 2.11 -38.95 -14.59
CA ALA A 942 1.52 -38.35 -13.41
C ALA A 942 1.82 -36.85 -13.34
N ARG A 943 3.06 -36.45 -13.66
CA ARG A 943 3.46 -35.03 -13.76
C ARG A 943 2.55 -34.27 -14.72
N ASP A 944 2.32 -34.80 -15.92
CA ASP A 944 1.50 -34.15 -16.95
C ASP A 944 0.05 -33.96 -16.50
N SER A 945 -0.53 -34.94 -15.82
CA SER A 945 -1.86 -34.82 -15.25
C SER A 945 -1.93 -33.79 -14.11
N LEU A 946 -0.98 -33.81 -13.17
CA LEU A 946 -0.96 -32.90 -12.01
C LEU A 946 -0.73 -31.44 -12.40
N ARG A 947 0.18 -31.17 -13.35
CA ARG A 947 0.48 -29.81 -13.84
C ARG A 947 -0.68 -29.21 -14.63
N THR A 948 -1.38 -30.04 -15.39
CA THR A 948 -2.60 -29.65 -16.11
C THR A 948 -3.70 -29.26 -15.13
N GLU A 949 -3.94 -30.07 -14.08
CA GLU A 949 -4.91 -29.74 -13.03
C GLU A 949 -4.55 -28.45 -12.28
N ALA A 950 -3.26 -28.22 -12.05
CA ALA A 950 -2.75 -26.99 -11.43
C ALA A 950 -2.86 -25.75 -12.35
N GLY A 951 -3.25 -25.91 -13.62
CA GLY A 951 -3.30 -24.83 -14.59
C GLY A 951 -1.93 -24.29 -15.01
N LEU A 952 -0.89 -25.12 -14.93
CA LEU A 952 0.47 -24.73 -15.33
C LEU A 952 0.71 -25.13 -16.79
N PRO A 953 0.86 -24.15 -17.70
CA PRO A 953 1.01 -24.41 -19.12
C PRO A 953 2.43 -24.91 -19.42
N LEU A 954 2.58 -25.73 -20.46
CA LEU A 954 3.85 -26.30 -20.88
C LEU A 954 4.20 -25.84 -22.31
N HIS A 955 5.43 -25.39 -22.52
CA HIS A 955 5.95 -25.11 -23.86
C HIS A 955 5.95 -26.36 -24.75
N GLY A 956 5.54 -26.21 -26.01
CA GLY A 956 5.31 -27.34 -26.93
C GLY A 956 3.92 -27.96 -26.85
N HIS A 957 3.13 -27.62 -25.81
CA HIS A 957 1.75 -28.06 -25.61
C HIS A 957 0.82 -26.84 -25.61
N GLU A 958 0.48 -26.28 -24.44
CA GLU A 958 -0.49 -25.18 -24.33
C GLU A 958 0.08 -23.83 -24.77
N LEU A 959 1.40 -23.62 -24.67
CA LEU A 959 2.06 -22.36 -25.07
C LEU A 959 2.49 -22.33 -26.55
N ALA A 960 2.37 -23.45 -27.28
CA ALA A 960 2.90 -23.57 -28.64
C ALA A 960 2.00 -22.95 -29.73
N GLY A 961 0.87 -22.35 -29.36
CA GLY A 961 0.03 -21.52 -30.24
C GLY A 961 -0.29 -22.15 -31.60
N LYS A 962 -0.79 -23.40 -31.61
CA LYS A 962 -1.35 -24.00 -32.84
C LYS A 962 -2.75 -23.51 -33.12
#